data_AF-A0A420D8G7-F1
#
_entry.id   AF-A0A420D8G7-F1
#
_cell.length_a   1.000
_cell.length_b   1.000
_cell.length_c   1.000
_cell.angle_alpha   90.00
_cell.angle_beta   90.00
_cell.angle_gamma   90.00
#
_symmetry.space_group_name_H-M   'P 1'
#
loop_
_entity.id
_entity.type
_entity.pdbx_description
1 polymer ?
#
loop_
_entity_poly.entity_id
_entity_poly.type
_entity_poly.pdbx_seq_one_letter_code
_entity_poly.pdbx_strand_id
1 'polypeptide(L)'
;MKKTILFLSSFIGTVAMAQVDVVASSGTETATYTTVKGAFDAINAGTHQGAINITLTANTSETATAVLNRSTGTTSNFTSVSLKPATGTTATITNSTTAGPVLRILGSNVTIDGSNNGSNSRDLSIINGFATGSVVIGMGSSDAANPLSNVTIKNTTIINGAKTTGSGIIVSNAAGAQTAGYFNNIRLENNSIQKSYQGIYMIAVSAVGNGSGSVITKNDLSTSGENCNRYMGIYLGGTDGVVVSENKIGNFENTSNEGKRGIWLAVSTMNSTVSDNIIDNITVNNAGGGSATGIQIFNNAGAGGVPTANKILRNKISNLSSNGFNSSVVGISLGGSTVGTVISQNEIKNLTGLRTATTVGYGAEAIILSAGTASNTLVSNNFISKISSFAANTSSANYTGGILINAGTGYKVYNNSVYLTETQNDGTNKGVPIAFSVISSVSGAGAIDLRNNIFAVNLADTTIPAFAMSTPPVASIYSNIDNNIAYSSGPALGQTLGGPPAYTDIAGMKGILGGNDNSIKALPKFVSDSDLHIALNTENSPIDNKGVVLADVTTDFDGAARSATTPDIGADEFTIETMAVNDVANKAKVQVYPNPVNDVLTVSSDQKVNQISVYNVSGQLIQEINNSNVINLTKLSSGVYFVKTVVEGKTEMTKVIKK
;
A
#
# COMPACT_ATOMS: atom_id res chain seq x y z
N MET A 1 -15.18 86.95 18.85
CA MET A 1 -15.08 85.93 17.79
C MET A 1 -14.95 84.56 18.44
N LYS A 2 -15.98 83.73 18.40
CA LYS A 2 -15.87 82.28 18.66
C LYS A 2 -16.60 81.59 17.52
N LYS A 3 -15.84 81.00 16.60
CA LYS A 3 -16.35 80.22 15.46
C LYS A 3 -16.66 78.82 15.97
N THR A 4 -17.92 78.41 15.86
CA THR A 4 -18.35 77.02 16.03
C THR A 4 -18.01 76.27 14.74
N ILE A 5 -17.14 75.27 14.83
CA ILE A 5 -16.87 74.32 13.74
C ILE A 5 -17.68 73.06 14.05
N LEU A 6 -18.70 72.78 13.23
CA LEU A 6 -19.44 71.54 13.23
C LEU A 6 -18.61 70.51 12.43
N PHE A 7 -18.11 69.46 13.07
CA PHE A 7 -17.56 68.30 12.37
C PHE A 7 -18.71 67.36 11.98
N LEU A 8 -19.01 67.32 10.69
CA LEU A 8 -19.87 66.31 10.07
C LEU A 8 -18.97 65.10 9.76
N SER A 9 -18.97 64.06 10.59
CA SER A 9 -18.34 62.79 10.26
C SER A 9 -19.27 61.99 9.34
N SER A 10 -18.83 61.79 8.10
CA SER A 10 -19.46 60.96 7.09
C SER A 10 -19.61 59.52 7.59
N PHE A 11 -20.84 59.01 7.63
CA PHE A 11 -21.11 57.58 7.62
C PHE A 11 -20.66 57.01 6.27
N ILE A 12 -19.46 56.42 6.21
CA ILE A 12 -19.11 55.52 5.11
C ILE A 12 -19.92 54.25 5.38
N GLY A 13 -21.06 54.11 4.70
CA GLY A 13 -21.79 52.85 4.67
C GLY A 13 -20.90 51.80 4.03
N THR A 14 -20.47 50.81 4.80
CA THR A 14 -19.85 49.60 4.27
C THR A 14 -20.93 48.85 3.48
N VAL A 15 -20.87 48.94 2.15
CA VAL A 15 -21.71 48.12 1.30
C VAL A 15 -21.25 46.68 1.48
N ALA A 16 -22.02 45.87 2.20
CA ALA A 16 -21.80 44.44 2.26
C ALA A 16 -22.05 43.88 0.84
N MET A 17 -20.98 43.64 0.09
CA MET A 17 -21.09 42.98 -1.20
C MET A 17 -21.55 41.54 -0.96
N ALA A 18 -22.57 41.10 -1.68
CA ALA A 18 -22.94 39.69 -1.69
C ALA A 18 -21.80 38.89 -2.36
N GLN A 19 -21.44 37.76 -1.75
CA GLN A 19 -20.25 36.97 -2.08
C GLN A 19 -20.61 35.58 -2.63
N VAL A 20 -21.90 35.27 -2.65
CA VAL A 20 -22.46 33.97 -2.99
C VAL A 20 -23.58 34.18 -4.00
N ASP A 21 -23.33 33.80 -5.25
CA ASP A 21 -24.33 33.81 -6.31
C ASP A 21 -25.04 32.46 -6.36
N VAL A 22 -26.36 32.47 -6.47
CA VAL A 22 -27.19 31.27 -6.61
C VAL A 22 -27.95 31.33 -7.92
N VAL A 23 -27.85 30.25 -8.70
CA VAL A 23 -28.63 30.02 -9.92
C VAL A 23 -29.39 28.70 -9.79
N ALA A 24 -30.71 28.73 -9.90
CA ALA A 24 -31.61 27.59 -9.75
C ALA A 24 -32.45 27.36 -11.02
N SER A 25 -32.83 26.12 -11.29
CA SER A 25 -33.68 25.78 -12.45
C SER A 25 -35.18 25.92 -12.19
N SER A 26 -35.58 26.24 -10.95
CA SER A 26 -36.98 26.44 -10.54
C SER A 26 -37.04 27.27 -9.24
N GLY A 27 -38.22 27.78 -8.90
CA GLY A 27 -38.41 28.76 -7.82
C GLY A 27 -37.89 30.13 -8.21
N THR A 28 -37.19 30.82 -7.31
CA THR A 28 -36.42 32.01 -7.64
C THR A 28 -35.14 31.58 -8.36
N GLU A 29 -35.03 31.88 -9.65
CA GLU A 29 -33.91 31.38 -10.47
C GLU A 29 -32.57 32.01 -10.11
N THR A 30 -32.52 33.26 -9.67
CA THR A 30 -31.25 33.94 -9.34
C THR A 30 -31.36 34.75 -8.05
N ALA A 31 -30.37 34.63 -7.17
CA ALA A 31 -30.23 35.50 -5.99
C ALA A 31 -28.77 35.58 -5.53
N THR A 32 -28.47 36.55 -4.67
CA THR A 32 -27.14 36.72 -4.09
C THR A 32 -27.22 36.76 -2.56
N TYR A 33 -26.26 36.14 -1.89
CA TYR A 33 -26.18 36.07 -0.42
C TYR A 33 -24.80 36.53 0.07
N THR A 34 -24.73 36.98 1.31
CA THR A 34 -23.46 37.34 1.96
C THR A 34 -22.71 36.13 2.50
N THR A 35 -23.38 35.00 2.70
CA THR A 35 -22.79 33.77 3.24
C THR A 35 -23.38 32.51 2.61
N VAL A 36 -22.68 31.38 2.73
CA VAL A 36 -23.18 30.08 2.27
C VAL A 36 -24.35 29.64 3.12
N LYS A 37 -24.34 29.93 4.42
CA LYS A 37 -25.50 29.70 5.28
C LYS A 37 -26.73 30.43 4.75
N GLY A 38 -26.61 31.69 4.35
CA GLY A 38 -27.74 32.45 3.80
C GLY A 38 -28.35 31.79 2.56
N ALA A 39 -27.49 31.31 1.65
CA ALA A 39 -27.93 30.55 0.49
C ALA A 39 -28.62 29.23 0.89
N PHE A 40 -28.03 28.46 1.81
CA PHE A 40 -28.62 27.22 2.31
C PHE A 40 -29.96 27.43 3.03
N ASP A 41 -30.09 28.47 3.85
CA ASP A 41 -31.34 28.83 4.52
C ASP A 41 -32.46 29.10 3.48
N ALA A 42 -32.13 29.81 2.39
CA ALA A 42 -33.08 30.09 1.31
C ALA A 42 -33.48 28.83 0.53
N ILE A 43 -32.53 27.93 0.25
CA ILE A 43 -32.81 26.61 -0.37
C ILE A 43 -33.72 25.79 0.54
N ASN A 44 -33.41 25.72 1.84
CA ASN A 44 -34.20 24.97 2.82
C ASN A 44 -35.64 25.50 2.95
N ALA A 45 -35.82 26.81 2.76
CA ALA A 45 -37.12 27.47 2.76
C ALA A 45 -37.90 27.30 1.44
N GLY A 46 -37.31 26.66 0.42
CA GLY A 46 -37.94 26.44 -0.89
C GLY A 46 -37.85 27.62 -1.84
N THR A 47 -37.01 28.62 -1.53
CA THR A 47 -36.80 29.79 -2.38
C THR A 47 -36.18 29.38 -3.71
N HIS A 48 -35.18 28.51 -3.66
CA HIS A 48 -34.51 27.94 -4.84
C HIS A 48 -34.86 26.46 -4.95
N GLN A 49 -35.25 26.03 -6.14
CA GLN A 49 -35.73 24.67 -6.39
C GLN A 49 -35.09 24.06 -7.64
N GLY A 50 -35.29 22.75 -7.83
CA GLY A 50 -34.70 22.04 -8.96
C GLY A 50 -33.17 21.90 -8.84
N ALA A 51 -32.44 22.05 -9.94
CA ALA A 51 -30.98 22.03 -9.92
C ALA A 51 -30.44 23.40 -9.50
N ILE A 52 -29.54 23.43 -8.52
CA ILE A 52 -29.04 24.67 -7.90
C ILE A 52 -27.51 24.72 -7.99
N ASN A 53 -27.00 25.82 -8.53
CA ASN A 53 -25.57 26.14 -8.60
C ASN A 53 -25.27 27.32 -7.68
N ILE A 54 -24.34 27.12 -6.76
CA ILE A 54 -23.84 28.12 -5.81
C ILE A 54 -22.40 28.47 -6.22
N THR A 55 -22.16 29.74 -6.51
CA THR A 55 -20.85 30.25 -6.93
C THR A 55 -20.30 31.25 -5.92
N LEU A 56 -19.11 31.00 -5.39
CA LEU A 56 -18.43 31.92 -4.48
C LEU A 56 -17.61 32.93 -5.27
N THR A 57 -17.95 34.22 -5.16
CA THR A 57 -17.21 35.32 -5.80
C THR A 57 -16.14 35.90 -4.89
N ALA A 58 -16.23 35.67 -3.58
CA ALA A 58 -15.24 36.06 -2.56
C ALA A 58 -15.31 35.17 -1.31
N ASN A 59 -14.50 35.49 -0.30
CA ASN A 59 -14.46 34.78 0.99
C ASN A 59 -15.70 35.05 1.84
N THR A 60 -16.34 33.99 2.36
CA THR A 60 -17.47 34.10 3.30
C THR A 60 -17.04 33.80 4.75
N SER A 61 -17.78 34.41 5.69
CA SER A 61 -17.66 34.14 7.13
C SER A 61 -19.04 33.75 7.67
N GLU A 62 -19.18 32.50 8.06
CA GLU A 62 -20.40 31.96 8.63
C GLU A 62 -20.52 32.33 10.12
N THR A 63 -21.71 32.74 10.54
CA THR A 63 -22.00 33.09 11.94
C THR A 63 -22.55 31.91 12.76
N ALA A 64 -22.89 30.81 12.08
CA ALA A 64 -23.34 29.54 12.63
C ALA A 64 -23.10 28.43 11.58
N THR A 65 -23.31 27.16 11.91
CA THR A 65 -23.25 26.07 10.92
C THR A 65 -24.17 26.36 9.72
N ALA A 66 -23.63 26.29 8.51
CA ALA A 66 -24.41 26.30 7.28
C ALA A 66 -24.99 24.89 7.05
N VAL A 67 -26.30 24.74 7.26
CA VAL A 67 -26.99 23.44 7.15
C VAL A 67 -27.76 23.37 5.84
N LEU A 68 -27.46 22.40 4.97
CA LEU A 68 -28.30 22.05 3.83
C LEU A 68 -29.16 20.83 4.19
N ASN A 69 -30.46 21.05 4.34
CA ASN A 69 -31.41 20.01 4.72
C ASN A 69 -31.71 19.08 3.56
N ARG A 70 -32.20 17.88 3.89
CA ARG A 70 -32.76 16.94 2.92
C ARG A 70 -33.85 17.61 2.08
N SER A 71 -33.85 17.36 0.78
CA SER A 71 -34.99 17.71 -0.06
C SER A 71 -36.17 16.79 0.24
N THR A 72 -37.31 17.38 0.58
CA THR A 72 -38.56 16.67 0.93
C THR A 72 -39.63 16.78 -0.15
N GLY A 73 -39.40 17.57 -1.20
CA GLY A 73 -40.39 17.86 -2.24
C GLY A 73 -41.50 18.82 -1.80
N THR A 74 -41.43 19.38 -0.59
CA THR A 74 -42.42 20.31 -0.03
C THR A 74 -41.80 21.67 0.26
N THR A 75 -41.05 21.80 1.37
CA THR A 75 -40.32 23.02 1.72
C THR A 75 -38.97 23.05 1.03
N SER A 76 -38.07 22.13 1.36
CA SER A 76 -36.81 21.96 0.63
C SER A 76 -37.05 21.10 -0.63
N ASN A 77 -36.89 21.66 -1.82
CA ASN A 77 -37.26 20.99 -3.08
C ASN A 77 -36.19 21.16 -4.18
N PHE A 78 -35.04 20.50 -4.03
CA PHE A 78 -33.97 20.53 -5.02
C PHE A 78 -33.66 19.13 -5.55
N THR A 79 -33.25 19.05 -6.81
CA THR A 79 -32.79 17.81 -7.44
C THR A 79 -31.29 17.60 -7.25
N SER A 80 -30.53 18.70 -7.23
CA SER A 80 -29.08 18.70 -6.98
C SER A 80 -28.60 20.06 -6.49
N VAL A 81 -27.52 20.09 -5.71
CA VAL A 81 -26.82 21.33 -5.32
C VAL A 81 -25.34 21.21 -5.67
N SER A 82 -24.81 22.16 -6.42
CA SER A 82 -23.38 22.33 -6.65
C SER A 82 -22.88 23.59 -5.95
N LEU A 83 -21.73 23.52 -5.29
CA LEU A 83 -21.03 24.65 -4.69
C LEU A 83 -19.59 24.69 -5.21
N LYS A 84 -19.16 25.81 -5.80
CA LYS A 84 -17.79 26.02 -6.27
C LYS A 84 -17.37 27.50 -6.25
N PRO A 85 -16.06 27.82 -6.28
CA PRO A 85 -15.60 29.19 -6.54
C PRO A 85 -15.89 29.64 -7.98
N ALA A 86 -16.06 30.96 -8.17
CA ALA A 86 -16.09 31.59 -9.49
C ALA A 86 -14.75 31.42 -10.20
N THR A 87 -14.75 31.41 -11.54
CA THR A 87 -13.53 31.30 -12.33
C THR A 87 -12.52 32.40 -11.99
N GLY A 88 -11.28 32.01 -11.71
CA GLY A 88 -10.22 32.94 -11.28
C GLY A 88 -10.28 33.35 -9.81
N THR A 89 -11.28 32.88 -9.05
CA THR A 89 -11.41 33.16 -7.62
C THR A 89 -10.81 32.02 -6.80
N THR A 90 -10.05 32.38 -5.76
CA THR A 90 -9.71 31.51 -4.64
C THR A 90 -10.52 31.98 -3.43
N ALA A 91 -11.40 31.13 -2.91
CA ALA A 91 -12.37 31.49 -1.88
C ALA A 91 -12.15 30.71 -0.58
N THR A 92 -12.50 31.33 0.54
CA THR A 92 -12.57 30.68 1.85
C THR A 92 -14.00 30.72 2.41
N ILE A 93 -14.47 29.62 3.00
CA ILE A 93 -15.65 29.60 3.89
C ILE A 93 -15.13 29.39 5.31
N THR A 94 -15.31 30.38 6.19
CA THR A 94 -14.80 30.30 7.58
C THR A 94 -15.93 30.30 8.59
N ASN A 95 -15.83 29.48 9.64
CA ASN A 95 -16.61 29.65 10.88
C ASN A 95 -15.64 29.67 12.07
N SER A 96 -15.55 30.79 12.78
CA SER A 96 -14.70 30.95 13.97
C SER A 96 -15.47 31.30 15.24
N THR A 97 -16.79 31.44 15.17
CA THR A 97 -17.61 32.02 16.24
C THR A 97 -18.44 30.99 16.99
N THR A 98 -18.70 29.82 16.40
CA THR A 98 -19.60 28.81 16.99
C THR A 98 -19.01 27.41 16.93
N ALA A 99 -19.31 26.60 17.95
CA ALA A 99 -18.99 25.17 17.94
C ALA A 99 -19.80 24.42 16.86
N GLY A 100 -19.19 23.37 16.30
CA GLY A 100 -19.81 22.48 15.32
C GLY A 100 -19.25 22.63 13.90
N PRO A 101 -19.85 21.91 12.93
CA PRO A 101 -19.43 21.94 11.54
C PRO A 101 -19.49 23.34 10.91
N VAL A 102 -18.58 23.66 9.99
CA VAL A 102 -18.72 24.82 9.10
C VAL A 102 -19.89 24.54 8.16
N LEU A 103 -19.83 23.41 7.46
CA LEU A 103 -20.90 22.92 6.59
C LEU A 103 -21.51 21.64 7.16
N ARG A 104 -22.84 21.57 7.15
CA ARG A 104 -23.61 20.36 7.46
C ARG A 104 -24.47 19.96 6.28
N ILE A 105 -24.19 18.81 5.70
CA ILE A 105 -24.88 18.31 4.50
C ILE A 105 -25.79 17.14 4.87
N LEU A 106 -27.10 17.37 4.82
CA LEU A 106 -28.13 16.37 5.13
C LEU A 106 -28.94 15.97 3.89
N GLY A 107 -28.72 16.65 2.75
CA GLY A 107 -29.38 16.35 1.48
C GLY A 107 -28.49 15.60 0.49
N SER A 108 -29.12 14.72 -0.29
CA SER A 108 -28.48 13.94 -1.35
C SER A 108 -28.25 14.75 -2.63
N ASN A 109 -27.43 14.22 -3.54
CA ASN A 109 -27.09 14.84 -4.84
C ASN A 109 -26.39 16.20 -4.69
N VAL A 110 -25.39 16.25 -3.81
CA VAL A 110 -24.64 17.47 -3.49
C VAL A 110 -23.19 17.33 -3.97
N THR A 111 -22.68 18.35 -4.66
CA THR A 111 -21.26 18.43 -5.05
C THR A 111 -20.64 19.71 -4.52
N ILE A 112 -19.60 19.57 -3.70
CA ILE A 112 -18.70 20.66 -3.35
C ILE A 112 -17.41 20.44 -4.14
N ASP A 113 -17.14 21.33 -5.08
CA ASP A 113 -15.96 21.30 -5.95
C ASP A 113 -15.12 22.54 -5.68
N GLY A 114 -13.95 22.33 -5.09
CA GLY A 114 -13.04 23.43 -4.82
C GLY A 114 -12.28 23.96 -6.04
N SER A 115 -12.44 23.37 -7.23
CA SER A 115 -11.82 23.89 -8.45
C SER A 115 -12.63 25.04 -9.06
N ASN A 116 -11.96 26.14 -9.35
CA ASN A 116 -12.58 27.28 -10.03
C ASN A 116 -12.67 27.12 -11.56
N ASN A 117 -11.94 26.15 -12.13
CA ASN A 117 -11.77 25.98 -13.57
C ASN A 117 -12.07 24.55 -14.07
N GLY A 118 -12.58 23.67 -13.19
CA GLY A 118 -12.91 22.29 -13.54
C GLY A 118 -11.70 21.35 -13.64
N SER A 119 -10.53 21.78 -13.16
CA SER A 119 -9.33 20.95 -13.03
C SER A 119 -9.28 20.22 -11.67
N ASN A 120 -8.08 19.86 -11.23
CA ASN A 120 -7.79 19.32 -9.89
C ASN A 120 -7.26 20.38 -8.91
N SER A 121 -7.36 21.68 -9.25
CA SER A 121 -6.96 22.80 -8.42
C SER A 121 -7.78 22.90 -7.12
N ARG A 122 -7.16 23.34 -6.02
CA ARG A 122 -7.80 23.49 -4.71
C ARG A 122 -8.06 24.96 -4.36
N ASP A 123 -8.90 25.61 -5.14
CA ASP A 123 -9.21 27.05 -5.02
C ASP A 123 -10.26 27.38 -3.94
N LEU A 124 -10.84 26.36 -3.30
CA LEU A 124 -11.71 26.52 -2.14
C LEU A 124 -11.02 26.01 -0.87
N SER A 125 -11.01 26.84 0.17
CA SER A 125 -10.69 26.41 1.53
C SER A 125 -11.92 26.51 2.43
N ILE A 126 -12.19 25.46 3.20
CA ILE A 126 -13.22 25.46 4.25
C ILE A 126 -12.49 25.36 5.58
N ILE A 127 -12.69 26.36 6.44
CA ILE A 127 -11.88 26.57 7.63
C ILE A 127 -12.79 26.65 8.85
N ASN A 128 -12.66 25.68 9.76
CA ASN A 128 -13.18 25.85 11.10
C ASN A 128 -12.12 26.58 11.92
N GLY A 129 -12.39 27.79 12.38
CA GLY A 129 -11.51 28.57 13.26
C GLY A 129 -11.81 28.37 14.75
N PHE A 130 -12.86 27.62 15.10
CA PHE A 130 -13.27 27.40 16.48
C PHE A 130 -12.54 26.19 17.09
N ALA A 131 -12.02 26.33 18.31
CA ALA A 131 -11.10 25.35 18.91
C ALA A 131 -11.78 24.14 19.58
N THR A 132 -13.05 24.26 20.01
CA THR A 132 -13.77 23.21 20.75
C THR A 132 -14.87 22.59 19.88
N GLY A 133 -14.89 21.28 19.67
CA GLY A 133 -15.87 20.64 18.79
C GLY A 133 -15.63 20.97 17.30
N SER A 134 -14.36 21.14 16.94
CA SER A 134 -13.90 21.53 15.61
C SER A 134 -14.21 20.44 14.58
N VAL A 135 -15.27 20.62 13.81
CA VAL A 135 -15.58 19.78 12.64
C VAL A 135 -15.63 20.71 11.43
N VAL A 136 -15.01 20.37 10.31
CA VAL A 136 -15.09 21.26 9.13
C VAL A 136 -16.34 20.94 8.33
N ILE A 137 -16.50 19.69 7.91
CA ILE A 137 -17.68 19.21 7.18
C ILE A 137 -18.29 18.02 7.90
N GLY A 138 -19.56 18.13 8.29
CA GLY A 138 -20.35 17.03 8.80
C GLY A 138 -21.45 16.65 7.82
N MET A 139 -21.65 15.36 7.58
CA MET A 139 -22.74 14.89 6.71
C MET A 139 -23.29 13.56 7.21
N GLY A 140 -24.56 13.28 6.93
CA GLY A 140 -25.15 12.01 7.30
C GLY A 140 -26.67 12.00 7.30
N SER A 141 -27.22 10.81 7.54
CA SER A 141 -28.66 10.60 7.78
C SER A 141 -28.85 9.72 9.02
N SER A 142 -29.87 10.04 9.81
CA SER A 142 -30.35 9.18 10.91
C SER A 142 -31.49 8.25 10.48
N ASP A 143 -31.92 8.32 9.22
CA ASP A 143 -33.09 7.65 8.68
C ASP A 143 -32.68 6.54 7.72
N ALA A 144 -32.87 5.29 8.13
CA ALA A 144 -32.50 4.11 7.34
C ALA A 144 -33.23 4.01 6.00
N ALA A 145 -34.47 4.51 5.93
CA ALA A 145 -35.26 4.50 4.70
C ALA A 145 -34.78 5.57 3.71
N ASN A 146 -34.04 6.56 4.19
CA ASN A 146 -33.55 7.69 3.41
C ASN A 146 -32.07 7.95 3.73
N PRO A 147 -31.16 7.04 3.33
CA PRO A 147 -29.74 7.23 3.51
C PRO A 147 -29.25 8.46 2.74
N LEU A 148 -28.29 9.19 3.31
CA LEU A 148 -27.60 10.25 2.57
C LEU A 148 -26.90 9.61 1.35
N SER A 149 -27.10 10.18 0.16
CA SER A 149 -26.59 9.56 -1.06
C SER A 149 -26.07 10.57 -2.07
N ASN A 150 -25.11 10.13 -2.88
CA ASN A 150 -24.56 10.90 -4.00
C ASN A 150 -24.01 12.27 -3.56
N VAL A 151 -23.16 12.27 -2.54
CA VAL A 151 -22.48 13.48 -2.06
C VAL A 151 -21.02 13.40 -2.46
N THR A 152 -20.53 14.42 -3.17
CA THR A 152 -19.13 14.54 -3.58
C THR A 152 -18.50 15.77 -2.93
N ILE A 153 -17.39 15.57 -2.22
CA ILE A 153 -16.48 16.64 -1.81
C ILE A 153 -15.17 16.42 -2.53
N LYS A 154 -14.80 17.35 -3.40
CA LYS A 154 -13.56 17.22 -4.16
C LYS A 154 -12.79 18.51 -4.27
N ASN A 155 -11.49 18.38 -4.57
CA ASN A 155 -10.63 19.51 -4.90
C ASN A 155 -10.62 20.59 -3.80
N THR A 156 -10.83 20.26 -2.54
CA THR A 156 -11.03 21.25 -1.47
C THR A 156 -9.92 21.18 -0.42
N THR A 157 -9.49 22.34 0.09
CA THR A 157 -8.62 22.43 1.27
C THR A 157 -9.47 22.54 2.53
N ILE A 158 -9.28 21.64 3.48
CA ILE A 158 -10.13 21.46 4.66
C ILE A 158 -9.25 21.60 5.90
N ILE A 159 -9.43 22.68 6.65
CA ILE A 159 -8.56 23.05 7.77
C ILE A 159 -9.38 23.17 9.05
N ASN A 160 -9.03 22.38 10.05
CA ASN A 160 -9.70 22.41 11.33
C ASN A 160 -9.07 23.43 12.30
N GLY A 161 -9.83 23.86 13.30
CA GLY A 161 -9.40 24.91 14.24
C GLY A 161 -8.35 24.42 15.21
N ALA A 162 -8.52 23.18 15.66
CA ALA A 162 -7.64 22.47 16.57
C ALA A 162 -7.41 21.02 16.13
N LYS A 163 -6.17 20.55 16.32
CA LYS A 163 -5.79 19.14 16.12
C LYS A 163 -5.97 18.29 17.37
N THR A 164 -6.55 18.83 18.44
CA THR A 164 -6.80 18.13 19.72
C THR A 164 -8.17 17.45 19.79
N THR A 165 -9.11 17.83 18.92
CA THR A 165 -10.45 17.25 18.86
C THR A 165 -11.04 17.37 17.45
N GLY A 166 -12.10 16.60 17.21
CA GLY A 166 -12.94 16.67 16.02
C GLY A 166 -12.28 16.22 14.71
N SER A 167 -12.93 16.53 13.60
CA SER A 167 -12.67 15.88 12.32
C SER A 167 -12.63 16.86 11.16
N GLY A 168 -11.76 16.60 10.17
CA GLY A 168 -11.82 17.33 8.91
C GLY A 168 -13.15 17.08 8.21
N ILE A 169 -13.42 15.81 7.90
CA ILE A 169 -14.71 15.36 7.37
C ILE A 169 -15.24 14.25 8.27
N ILE A 170 -16.52 14.35 8.66
CA ILE A 170 -17.27 13.27 9.30
C ILE A 170 -18.50 12.91 8.48
N VAL A 171 -18.65 11.61 8.21
CA VAL A 171 -19.83 11.00 7.58
C VAL A 171 -20.46 10.07 8.63
N SER A 172 -21.58 10.49 9.18
CA SER A 172 -22.21 9.83 10.33
C SER A 172 -23.74 9.91 10.23
N ASN A 173 -24.42 10.26 11.33
CA ASN A 173 -25.85 10.55 11.37
C ASN A 173 -26.14 12.06 11.15
N ALA A 174 -27.42 12.46 11.25
CA ALA A 174 -27.81 13.86 11.06
C ALA A 174 -27.36 14.81 12.21
N ALA A 175 -27.03 14.26 13.37
CA ALA A 175 -26.59 15.03 14.55
C ALA A 175 -25.11 15.43 14.50
N GLY A 176 -24.30 14.82 13.61
CA GLY A 176 -22.92 15.24 13.34
C GLY A 176 -21.91 14.93 14.45
N ALA A 177 -22.21 13.97 15.33
CA ALA A 177 -21.26 13.41 16.29
C ALA A 177 -20.83 11.99 15.86
N GLN A 178 -19.93 11.35 16.62
CA GLN A 178 -19.45 9.96 16.42
C GLN A 178 -20.57 8.91 16.68
N THR A 179 -21.75 9.15 16.11
CA THR A 179 -22.93 8.30 16.14
C THR A 179 -23.15 7.78 14.73
N ALA A 180 -23.20 6.45 14.61
CA ALA A 180 -23.44 5.75 13.37
C ALA A 180 -24.69 6.25 12.63
N GLY A 181 -24.59 6.41 11.30
CA GLY A 181 -25.71 6.81 10.44
C GLY A 181 -25.87 5.97 9.17
N TYR A 182 -26.66 6.46 8.23
CA TYR A 182 -26.98 5.79 6.97
C TYR A 182 -26.54 6.63 5.78
N PHE A 183 -25.67 6.07 4.93
CA PHE A 183 -25.16 6.77 3.76
C PHE A 183 -24.63 5.81 2.69
N ASN A 184 -24.68 6.21 1.43
CA ASN A 184 -24.14 5.47 0.28
C ASN A 184 -23.57 6.45 -0.76
N ASN A 185 -22.72 5.99 -1.67
CA ASN A 185 -22.20 6.79 -2.78
C ASN A 185 -21.60 8.13 -2.33
N ILE A 186 -20.82 8.12 -1.25
CA ILE A 186 -20.10 9.31 -0.77
C ILE A 186 -18.72 9.33 -1.42
N ARG A 187 -18.37 10.40 -2.13
CA ARG A 187 -17.08 10.54 -2.81
C ARG A 187 -16.26 11.67 -2.20
N LEU A 188 -15.13 11.33 -1.59
CA LEU A 188 -14.16 12.27 -1.04
C LEU A 188 -12.89 12.18 -1.88
N GLU A 189 -12.66 13.13 -2.77
CA GLU A 189 -11.63 13.04 -3.80
C GLU A 189 -10.68 14.25 -3.86
N ASN A 190 -9.37 14.02 -3.88
CA ASN A 190 -8.39 15.10 -4.11
C ASN A 190 -8.55 16.29 -3.12
N ASN A 191 -8.86 16.02 -1.86
CA ASN A 191 -8.92 17.05 -0.82
C ASN A 191 -7.60 17.13 -0.05
N SER A 192 -7.27 18.31 0.49
CA SER A 192 -6.23 18.47 1.51
C SER A 192 -6.89 18.50 2.88
N ILE A 193 -6.59 17.55 3.76
CA ILE A 193 -7.15 17.53 5.13
C ILE A 193 -6.05 17.87 6.12
N GLN A 194 -6.26 18.95 6.86
CA GLN A 194 -5.24 19.55 7.71
C GLN A 194 -5.73 19.79 9.13
N LYS A 195 -4.79 19.80 10.07
CA LYS A 195 -4.96 20.21 11.47
C LYS A 195 -6.08 19.46 12.19
N SER A 196 -6.40 18.24 11.75
CA SER A 196 -7.51 17.46 12.28
C SER A 196 -7.02 16.46 13.32
N TYR A 197 -7.81 16.24 14.38
CA TYR A 197 -7.57 15.10 15.27
C TYR A 197 -7.83 13.79 14.52
N GLN A 198 -8.95 13.74 13.78
CA GLN A 198 -9.29 12.67 12.83
C GLN A 198 -9.46 13.27 11.43
N GLY A 199 -8.71 12.82 10.42
CA GLY A 199 -8.81 13.39 9.07
C GLY A 199 -10.19 13.18 8.44
N ILE A 200 -10.48 11.94 8.08
CA ILE A 200 -11.76 11.50 7.50
C ILE A 200 -12.35 10.41 8.39
N TYR A 201 -13.59 10.60 8.84
CA TYR A 201 -14.25 9.68 9.76
C TYR A 201 -15.61 9.24 9.20
N MET A 202 -15.71 7.99 8.73
CA MET A 202 -16.98 7.39 8.29
C MET A 202 -17.46 6.38 9.32
N ILE A 203 -18.65 6.60 9.88
CA ILE A 203 -19.28 5.69 10.83
C ILE A 203 -20.73 5.39 10.42
N ALA A 204 -20.95 4.16 9.98
CA ALA A 204 -22.24 3.67 9.53
C ALA A 204 -22.89 2.77 10.59
N VAL A 205 -24.22 2.73 10.60
CA VAL A 205 -24.95 1.65 11.27
C VAL A 205 -24.63 0.37 10.52
N SER A 206 -24.12 -0.64 11.23
CA SER A 206 -23.76 -1.93 10.64
C SER A 206 -24.97 -2.58 9.99
N ALA A 207 -24.97 -2.59 8.66
CA ALA A 207 -26.00 -3.21 7.83
C ALA A 207 -25.41 -3.51 6.45
N VAL A 208 -25.83 -4.61 5.84
CA VAL A 208 -25.43 -4.97 4.46
C VAL A 208 -25.80 -3.82 3.52
N GLY A 209 -24.84 -3.39 2.73
CA GLY A 209 -24.95 -2.30 1.77
C GLY A 209 -24.81 -0.88 2.34
N ASN A 210 -24.76 -0.65 3.66
CA ASN A 210 -24.62 0.70 4.22
C ASN A 210 -23.18 1.20 4.10
N GLY A 211 -22.95 2.24 3.30
CA GLY A 211 -21.63 2.72 2.90
C GLY A 211 -21.25 2.33 1.48
N SER A 212 -22.05 1.49 0.82
CA SER A 212 -21.75 0.97 -0.52
C SER A 212 -21.57 2.07 -1.55
N GLY A 213 -20.67 1.84 -2.50
CA GLY A 213 -20.32 2.79 -3.56
C GLY A 213 -19.56 4.04 -3.07
N SER A 214 -19.24 4.15 -1.78
CA SER A 214 -18.46 5.27 -1.25
C SER A 214 -16.97 5.08 -1.53
N VAL A 215 -16.29 6.19 -1.86
CA VAL A 215 -14.89 6.22 -2.27
C VAL A 215 -14.15 7.36 -1.59
N ILE A 216 -13.04 7.05 -0.94
CA ILE A 216 -12.08 8.02 -0.37
C ILE A 216 -10.80 7.90 -1.20
N THR A 217 -10.52 8.85 -2.08
CA THR A 217 -9.39 8.72 -3.01
C THR A 217 -8.59 9.99 -3.27
N LYS A 218 -7.29 9.83 -3.52
CA LYS A 218 -6.37 10.94 -3.91
C LYS A 218 -6.29 12.07 -2.87
N ASN A 219 -6.77 11.85 -1.64
CA ASN A 219 -6.71 12.87 -0.60
C ASN A 219 -5.29 12.95 -0.03
N ASP A 220 -4.89 14.17 0.33
CA ASP A 220 -3.65 14.45 1.02
C ASP A 220 -3.93 14.80 2.48
N LEU A 221 -3.54 13.88 3.37
CA LEU A 221 -3.60 13.98 4.82
C LEU A 221 -2.19 14.09 5.42
N SER A 222 -1.19 14.46 4.61
CA SER A 222 0.24 14.44 4.95
C SER A 222 0.88 15.81 5.16
N THR A 223 0.07 16.87 5.35
CA THR A 223 0.61 18.20 5.69
C THR A 223 1.40 18.13 7.00
N SER A 224 2.55 18.78 7.06
CA SER A 224 3.44 18.81 8.23
C SER A 224 3.34 20.12 9.01
N GLY A 225 4.13 20.27 10.09
CA GLY A 225 4.19 21.49 10.89
C GLY A 225 2.90 21.76 11.65
N GLU A 226 2.48 23.03 11.77
CA GLU A 226 1.30 23.40 12.56
C GLU A 226 -0.01 22.77 12.07
N ASN A 227 -0.08 22.51 10.77
CA ASN A 227 -1.25 21.96 10.09
C ASN A 227 -1.22 20.43 9.97
N CYS A 228 -0.31 19.75 10.66
CA CYS A 228 -0.35 18.29 10.75
C CYS A 228 -1.65 17.76 11.37
N ASN A 229 -2.05 16.57 10.92
CA ASN A 229 -3.08 15.78 11.59
C ASN A 229 -2.48 15.09 12.82
N ARG A 230 -3.30 14.64 13.78
CA ARG A 230 -2.77 14.17 15.08
C ARG A 230 -2.97 12.68 15.38
N TYR A 231 -4.20 12.21 15.41
CA TYR A 231 -4.52 10.87 15.96
C TYR A 231 -4.75 9.84 14.86
N MET A 232 -5.54 10.19 13.84
CA MET A 232 -5.94 9.24 12.81
C MET A 232 -6.14 9.91 11.45
N GLY A 233 -5.69 9.24 10.38
CA GLY A 233 -5.92 9.69 9.00
C GLY A 233 -7.34 9.39 8.56
N ILE A 234 -7.63 8.10 8.31
CA ILE A 234 -8.93 7.64 7.81
C ILE A 234 -9.51 6.59 8.75
N TYR A 235 -10.78 6.73 9.11
CA TYR A 235 -11.54 5.76 9.91
C TYR A 235 -12.76 5.28 9.14
N LEU A 236 -12.98 3.97 9.12
CA LEU A 236 -14.21 3.33 8.72
C LEU A 236 -14.74 2.47 9.87
N GLY A 237 -16.02 2.57 10.19
CA GLY A 237 -16.69 1.70 11.15
C GLY A 237 -18.13 1.41 10.72
N GLY A 238 -18.54 0.14 10.79
CA GLY A 238 -19.89 -0.31 10.41
C GLY A 238 -20.22 -0.22 8.92
N THR A 239 -19.27 0.15 8.07
CA THR A 239 -19.49 0.36 6.62
C THR A 239 -19.35 -0.94 5.83
N ASP A 240 -20.08 -1.06 4.73
CA ASP A 240 -20.04 -2.17 3.79
C ASP A 240 -19.66 -1.68 2.38
N GLY A 241 -18.54 -2.14 1.84
CA GLY A 241 -18.15 -1.89 0.45
C GLY A 241 -17.50 -0.53 0.16
N VAL A 242 -16.80 0.07 1.12
CA VAL A 242 -16.08 1.34 0.91
C VAL A 242 -14.72 1.09 0.25
N VAL A 243 -14.35 1.95 -0.70
CA VAL A 243 -13.01 1.96 -1.32
C VAL A 243 -12.18 3.12 -0.78
N VAL A 244 -10.99 2.82 -0.27
CA VAL A 244 -10.00 3.80 0.19
C VAL A 244 -8.73 3.63 -0.65
N SER A 245 -8.50 4.51 -1.61
CA SER A 245 -7.39 4.33 -2.55
C SER A 245 -6.58 5.57 -2.91
N GLU A 246 -5.30 5.41 -3.23
CA GLU A 246 -4.45 6.51 -3.73
C GLU A 246 -4.34 7.70 -2.76
N ASN A 247 -4.62 7.52 -1.47
CA ASN A 247 -4.47 8.60 -0.49
C ASN A 247 -3.04 8.68 0.02
N LYS A 248 -2.57 9.89 0.32
CA LYS A 248 -1.29 10.16 0.98
C LYS A 248 -1.56 10.54 2.43
N ILE A 249 -1.05 9.77 3.38
CA ILE A 249 -1.34 9.92 4.81
C ILE A 249 -0.01 9.94 5.57
N GLY A 250 0.22 10.93 6.43
CA GLY A 250 1.50 11.00 7.13
C GLY A 250 1.78 12.28 7.88
N ASN A 251 3.02 12.42 8.33
CA ASN A 251 3.53 13.62 9.01
C ASN A 251 2.67 14.07 10.19
N PHE A 252 2.14 13.11 10.95
CA PHE A 252 1.31 13.46 12.09
C PHE A 252 2.12 14.21 13.14
N GLU A 253 1.41 15.01 13.93
CA GLU A 253 1.92 15.52 15.21
C GLU A 253 2.62 14.38 15.95
N ASN A 254 3.78 14.60 16.56
CA ASN A 254 4.61 13.50 17.07
C ASN A 254 4.94 13.59 18.56
N THR A 255 4.55 14.64 19.27
CA THR A 255 4.90 14.84 20.69
C THR A 255 3.84 14.32 21.65
N SER A 256 2.65 13.96 21.16
CA SER A 256 1.58 13.42 22.02
C SER A 256 1.63 11.90 22.12
N ASN A 257 1.21 11.35 23.27
CA ASN A 257 1.38 9.94 23.62
C ASN A 257 0.27 9.00 23.11
N GLU A 258 -0.73 9.50 22.38
CA GLU A 258 -1.76 8.63 21.82
C GLU A 258 -1.22 7.71 20.72
N GLY A 259 -1.86 6.54 20.55
CA GLY A 259 -1.56 5.66 19.43
C GLY A 259 -2.04 6.27 18.11
N LYS A 260 -1.13 6.43 17.15
CA LYS A 260 -1.37 7.06 15.85
C LYS A 260 -1.64 6.01 14.79
N ARG A 261 -2.61 6.27 13.91
CA ARG A 261 -3.05 5.34 12.85
C ARG A 261 -3.18 6.05 11.52
N GLY A 262 -2.56 5.50 10.47
CA GLY A 262 -2.82 5.96 9.11
C GLY A 262 -4.28 5.70 8.72
N ILE A 263 -4.67 4.42 8.68
CA ILE A 263 -6.02 3.96 8.36
C ILE A 263 -6.51 2.99 9.43
N TRP A 264 -7.78 3.12 9.84
CA TRP A 264 -8.42 2.20 10.78
C TRP A 264 -9.75 1.68 10.22
N LEU A 265 -9.79 0.38 9.95
CA LEU A 265 -11.00 -0.42 9.72
C LEU A 265 -11.48 -0.97 11.07
N ALA A 266 -12.50 -0.33 11.64
CA ALA A 266 -13.02 -0.64 12.95
C ALA A 266 -14.16 -1.68 12.89
N VAL A 267 -14.90 -1.83 13.99
CA VAL A 267 -15.97 -2.83 14.16
C VAL A 267 -16.94 -2.86 12.99
N SER A 268 -17.30 -4.07 12.57
CA SER A 268 -18.28 -4.32 11.50
C SER A 268 -17.97 -3.63 10.15
N THR A 269 -16.70 -3.34 9.86
CA THR A 269 -16.30 -2.91 8.52
C THR A 269 -16.22 -4.12 7.61
N MET A 270 -16.99 -4.12 6.53
CA MET A 270 -17.20 -5.28 5.67
C MET A 270 -16.89 -4.93 4.20
N ASN A 271 -16.39 -5.92 3.46
CA ASN A 271 -16.19 -5.86 2.00
C ASN A 271 -15.42 -4.63 1.50
N SER A 272 -14.64 -3.97 2.37
CA SER A 272 -13.99 -2.70 2.05
C SER A 272 -12.61 -2.97 1.45
N THR A 273 -12.22 -2.15 0.49
CA THR A 273 -10.91 -2.25 -0.18
C THR A 273 -10.06 -1.05 0.18
N VAL A 274 -8.92 -1.29 0.80
CA VAL A 274 -7.88 -0.30 1.09
C VAL A 274 -6.71 -0.58 0.16
N SER A 275 -6.51 0.23 -0.87
CA SER A 275 -5.46 -0.05 -1.86
C SER A 275 -4.67 1.13 -2.35
N ASP A 276 -3.42 0.91 -2.77
CA ASP A 276 -2.63 1.93 -3.45
C ASP A 276 -2.42 3.21 -2.62
N ASN A 277 -2.57 3.14 -1.29
CA ASN A 277 -2.34 4.28 -0.40
C ASN A 277 -0.86 4.37 -0.03
N ILE A 278 -0.37 5.60 0.16
CA ILE A 278 0.95 5.88 0.72
C ILE A 278 0.75 6.33 2.17
N ILE A 279 1.27 5.56 3.11
CA ILE A 279 1.23 5.86 4.55
C ILE A 279 2.66 6.00 5.04
N ASP A 280 3.06 7.22 5.41
CA ASP A 280 4.47 7.55 5.62
C ASP A 280 4.68 8.51 6.80
N ASN A 281 5.84 8.45 7.46
CA ASN A 281 6.27 9.41 8.49
C ASN A 281 5.25 9.59 9.63
N ILE A 282 4.72 8.49 10.19
CA ILE A 282 3.95 8.55 11.44
C ILE A 282 4.87 8.16 12.58
N THR A 283 5.16 9.15 13.43
CA THR A 283 6.09 9.01 14.55
C THR A 283 5.43 9.38 15.86
N VAL A 284 5.75 8.63 16.91
CA VAL A 284 5.50 9.01 18.30
C VAL A 284 6.85 9.23 18.99
N ASN A 285 7.11 10.46 19.39
CA ASN A 285 8.31 10.91 20.11
C ASN A 285 7.91 11.41 21.51
N ASN A 286 7.40 10.50 22.34
CA ASN A 286 7.02 10.77 23.71
C ASN A 286 7.23 9.54 24.59
N ALA A 287 8.08 9.67 25.62
CA ALA A 287 8.38 8.59 26.55
C ALA A 287 7.14 8.06 27.30
N GLY A 288 6.10 8.87 27.45
CA GLY A 288 4.83 8.52 28.09
C GLY A 288 3.97 7.50 27.34
N GLY A 289 4.36 7.09 26.13
CA GLY A 289 3.71 6.00 25.39
C GLY A 289 3.25 6.39 23.98
N GLY A 290 2.57 5.45 23.31
CA GLY A 290 1.89 5.66 22.03
C GLY A 290 2.48 4.83 20.89
N SER A 291 1.63 4.07 20.21
CA SER A 291 2.02 3.23 19.06
C SER A 291 1.93 3.98 17.74
N ALA A 292 2.68 3.55 16.73
CA ALA A 292 2.53 4.01 15.36
C ALA A 292 2.07 2.84 14.49
N THR A 293 0.88 2.94 13.90
CA THR A 293 0.33 1.90 13.02
C THR A 293 -0.01 2.45 11.64
N GLY A 294 0.42 1.76 10.60
CA GLY A 294 0.05 2.11 9.22
C GLY A 294 -1.44 1.86 8.99
N ILE A 295 -1.84 0.58 8.94
CA ILE A 295 -3.22 0.14 8.78
C ILE A 295 -3.62 -0.76 9.95
N GLN A 296 -4.71 -0.42 10.64
CA GLN A 296 -5.29 -1.26 11.68
C GLN A 296 -6.66 -1.80 11.26
N ILE A 297 -6.87 -3.10 11.48
CA ILE A 297 -8.13 -3.81 11.28
C ILE A 297 -8.48 -4.44 12.62
N PHE A 298 -9.44 -3.86 13.34
CA PHE A 298 -9.61 -4.22 14.75
C PHE A 298 -11.02 -4.02 15.30
N ASN A 299 -11.43 -4.97 16.15
CA ASN A 299 -12.53 -4.81 17.09
C ASN A 299 -12.00 -4.48 18.49
N ASN A 300 -12.38 -3.35 19.07
CA ASN A 300 -12.16 -3.11 20.49
C ASN A 300 -13.00 -4.12 21.28
N ALA A 301 -12.36 -4.96 22.11
CA ALA A 301 -13.03 -6.05 22.81
C ALA A 301 -14.26 -5.54 23.59
N GLY A 302 -15.46 -5.83 23.07
CA GLY A 302 -16.74 -5.47 23.68
C GLY A 302 -17.69 -4.73 22.73
N ALA A 303 -18.75 -5.43 22.31
CA ALA A 303 -19.99 -4.89 21.73
C ALA A 303 -20.02 -4.43 20.26
N GLY A 304 -19.40 -5.17 19.33
CA GLY A 304 -19.58 -4.94 17.88
C GLY A 304 -19.41 -6.20 17.02
N GLY A 305 -20.02 -6.19 15.82
CA GLY A 305 -19.83 -7.26 14.82
C GLY A 305 -18.41 -7.29 14.25
N VAL A 306 -18.05 -8.45 13.69
CA VAL A 306 -16.71 -8.80 13.18
C VAL A 306 -16.42 -8.09 11.85
N PRO A 307 -15.26 -7.44 11.65
CA PRO A 307 -14.83 -7.03 10.31
C PRO A 307 -14.65 -8.23 9.38
N THR A 308 -15.17 -8.16 8.15
CA THR A 308 -15.17 -9.30 7.22
C THR A 308 -14.83 -8.91 5.79
N ALA A 309 -14.19 -9.83 5.06
CA ALA A 309 -13.93 -9.74 3.62
C ALA A 309 -13.22 -8.45 3.16
N ASN A 310 -12.44 -7.82 4.06
CA ASN A 310 -11.69 -6.61 3.73
C ASN A 310 -10.42 -6.95 2.93
N LYS A 311 -10.06 -6.09 1.99
CA LYS A 311 -8.90 -6.25 1.11
C LYS A 311 -7.91 -5.12 1.35
N ILE A 312 -6.67 -5.45 1.69
CA ILE A 312 -5.56 -4.52 1.91
C ILE A 312 -4.51 -4.79 0.84
N LEU A 313 -4.53 -4.01 -0.23
CA LEU A 313 -3.84 -4.33 -1.47
C LEU A 313 -2.86 -3.23 -1.90
N ARG A 314 -1.62 -3.53 -2.26
CA ARG A 314 -0.72 -2.54 -2.92
C ARG A 314 -0.49 -1.24 -2.13
N ASN A 315 -0.64 -1.26 -0.80
CA ASN A 315 -0.32 -0.09 0.01
C ASN A 315 1.19 -0.01 0.23
N LYS A 316 1.71 1.21 0.24
CA LYS A 316 3.10 1.52 0.59
C LYS A 316 3.12 2.12 1.99
N ILE A 317 3.70 1.39 2.94
CA ILE A 317 3.77 1.79 4.35
C ILE A 317 5.22 1.95 4.74
N SER A 318 5.62 3.16 5.13
CA SER A 318 7.00 3.43 5.46
C SER A 318 7.24 4.45 6.57
N ASN A 319 8.48 4.46 7.07
CA ASN A 319 9.00 5.47 7.99
C ASN A 319 8.10 5.65 9.24
N LEU A 320 7.74 4.53 9.88
CA LEU A 320 6.98 4.56 11.13
C LEU A 320 7.93 4.38 12.31
N SER A 321 7.71 5.13 13.39
CA SER A 321 8.53 4.96 14.59
C SER A 321 7.81 5.32 15.88
N SER A 322 8.27 4.71 16.97
CA SER A 322 7.87 5.10 18.33
C SER A 322 8.99 4.83 19.32
N ASN A 323 9.16 5.74 20.28
CA ASN A 323 10.01 5.56 21.47
C ASN A 323 9.19 5.39 22.76
N GLY A 324 7.87 5.31 22.67
CA GLY A 324 6.98 5.34 23.83
C GLY A 324 7.01 4.06 24.66
N PHE A 325 6.78 4.19 25.97
CA PHE A 325 6.55 3.06 26.86
C PHE A 325 5.32 2.22 26.43
N ASN A 326 5.45 0.90 26.44
CA ASN A 326 4.46 -0.08 25.99
C ASN A 326 3.88 0.21 24.59
N SER A 327 4.66 0.86 23.73
CA SER A 327 4.29 1.14 22.34
C SER A 327 4.62 -0.02 21.41
N SER A 328 3.99 -0.04 20.24
CA SER A 328 4.30 -0.90 19.11
C SER A 328 4.47 -0.05 17.85
N VAL A 329 5.30 -0.51 16.92
CA VAL A 329 5.38 0.06 15.58
C VAL A 329 4.94 -1.01 14.60
N VAL A 330 3.83 -0.79 13.91
CA VAL A 330 3.20 -1.85 13.11
C VAL A 330 2.84 -1.36 11.72
N GLY A 331 3.22 -2.09 10.68
CA GLY A 331 2.78 -1.78 9.32
C GLY A 331 1.27 -2.03 9.17
N ILE A 332 0.88 -3.30 9.24
CA ILE A 332 -0.50 -3.76 9.18
C ILE A 332 -0.82 -4.60 10.43
N SER A 333 -1.85 -4.23 11.18
CA SER A 333 -2.32 -4.99 12.33
C SER A 333 -3.73 -5.51 12.08
N LEU A 334 -3.89 -6.83 12.19
CA LEU A 334 -5.17 -7.53 12.22
C LEU A 334 -5.41 -8.05 13.63
N GLY A 335 -6.50 -7.66 14.28
CA GLY A 335 -6.86 -8.19 15.58
C GLY A 335 -8.36 -8.18 15.87
N GLY A 336 -8.75 -8.74 17.01
CA GLY A 336 -10.15 -9.01 17.34
C GLY A 336 -10.65 -10.28 16.63
N SER A 337 -11.95 -10.42 16.35
CA SER A 337 -12.42 -11.47 15.42
C SER A 337 -12.53 -10.86 14.03
N THR A 338 -11.90 -11.47 13.02
CA THR A 338 -11.96 -11.06 11.59
C THR A 338 -12.08 -12.29 10.70
N VAL A 339 -12.79 -12.20 9.57
CA VAL A 339 -12.97 -13.34 8.63
C VAL A 339 -12.77 -12.90 7.17
N GLY A 340 -12.05 -13.68 6.37
CA GLY A 340 -11.89 -13.49 4.93
C GLY A 340 -11.02 -12.28 4.54
N THR A 341 -10.14 -11.81 5.42
CA THR A 341 -9.30 -10.64 5.09
C THR A 341 -8.20 -11.06 4.11
N VAL A 342 -7.94 -10.22 3.11
CA VAL A 342 -6.80 -10.40 2.18
C VAL A 342 -5.81 -9.27 2.40
N ILE A 343 -4.56 -9.59 2.71
CA ILE A 343 -3.44 -8.66 2.85
C ILE A 343 -2.42 -9.03 1.79
N SER A 344 -2.41 -8.30 0.68
CA SER A 344 -1.59 -8.70 -0.47
C SER A 344 -0.91 -7.57 -1.21
N GLN A 345 0.25 -7.84 -1.80
CA GLN A 345 1.00 -6.88 -2.63
C GLN A 345 1.40 -5.60 -1.88
N ASN A 346 1.41 -5.60 -0.55
CA ASN A 346 1.81 -4.41 0.21
C ASN A 346 3.34 -4.33 0.30
N GLU A 347 3.86 -3.12 0.20
CA GLU A 347 5.27 -2.81 0.44
C GLU A 347 5.37 -2.15 1.82
N ILE A 348 6.02 -2.83 2.77
CA ILE A 348 6.18 -2.36 4.15
C ILE A 348 7.67 -2.25 4.46
N LYS A 349 8.14 -1.04 4.75
CA LYS A 349 9.57 -0.82 5.02
C LYS A 349 9.89 0.29 6.01
N ASN A 350 11.07 0.25 6.59
CA ASN A 350 11.59 1.27 7.50
C ASN A 350 10.66 1.52 8.69
N LEU A 351 10.35 0.45 9.42
CA LEU A 351 9.61 0.53 10.68
C LEU A 351 10.62 0.38 11.83
N THR A 352 10.64 1.34 12.74
CA THR A 352 11.69 1.42 13.77
C THR A 352 11.11 1.60 15.17
N GLY A 353 11.26 0.58 16.01
CA GLY A 353 11.00 0.69 17.44
C GLY A 353 12.20 1.29 18.18
N LEU A 354 12.15 2.59 18.46
CA LEU A 354 13.20 3.41 19.09
C LEU A 354 13.26 3.25 20.62
N ARG A 355 13.16 2.00 21.10
CA ARG A 355 13.11 1.67 22.54
C ARG A 355 14.48 1.88 23.19
N THR A 356 14.48 2.23 24.47
CA THR A 356 15.68 2.29 25.32
C THR A 356 15.52 1.35 26.52
N ALA A 357 16.57 1.18 27.33
CA ALA A 357 16.52 0.35 28.54
C ALA A 357 15.44 0.78 29.56
N THR A 358 14.96 2.04 29.51
CA THR A 358 13.93 2.57 30.42
C THR A 358 12.53 2.60 29.81
N THR A 359 12.39 2.41 28.49
CA THR A 359 11.11 2.31 27.78
C THR A 359 10.88 0.89 27.27
N VAL A 360 10.34 0.02 28.14
CA VAL A 360 9.87 -1.31 27.72
C VAL A 360 8.65 -1.17 26.82
N GLY A 361 8.51 -2.06 25.83
CA GLY A 361 7.38 -2.09 24.91
C GLY A 361 7.53 -3.16 23.83
N TYR A 362 6.57 -3.22 22.91
CA TYR A 362 6.58 -4.14 21.77
C TYR A 362 7.54 -3.61 20.68
N GLY A 363 8.13 -4.51 19.89
CA GLY A 363 9.06 -4.13 18.83
C GLY A 363 8.39 -3.47 17.63
N ALA A 364 9.15 -3.39 16.53
CA ALA A 364 8.57 -3.11 15.22
C ALA A 364 8.21 -4.42 14.52
N GLU A 365 7.01 -4.50 13.96
CA GLU A 365 6.54 -5.66 13.20
C GLU A 365 5.85 -5.18 11.91
N ALA A 366 6.15 -5.77 10.77
CA ALA A 366 5.51 -5.36 9.54
C ALA A 366 4.03 -5.78 9.51
N ILE A 367 3.72 -7.04 9.86
CA ILE A 367 2.36 -7.58 9.88
C ILE A 367 2.11 -8.34 11.18
N ILE A 368 1.06 -7.96 11.93
CA ILE A 368 0.58 -8.71 13.10
C ILE A 368 -0.79 -9.33 12.80
N LEU A 369 -0.90 -10.64 13.00
CA LEU A 369 -2.14 -11.41 12.89
C LEU A 369 -2.58 -11.90 14.28
N SER A 370 -3.67 -11.35 14.80
CA SER A 370 -4.21 -11.64 16.13
C SER A 370 -5.71 -11.95 16.11
N ALA A 371 -6.24 -12.50 15.02
CA ALA A 371 -7.66 -12.81 14.91
C ALA A 371 -8.06 -13.94 15.88
N GLY A 372 -9.11 -13.79 16.70
CA GLY A 372 -9.50 -14.77 17.73
C GLY A 372 -10.26 -16.00 17.24
N THR A 373 -10.75 -16.00 15.99
CA THR A 373 -11.52 -17.09 15.36
C THR A 373 -10.93 -17.45 13.99
N ALA A 374 -11.42 -18.54 13.37
CA ALA A 374 -10.93 -19.02 12.07
C ALA A 374 -11.05 -17.92 11.01
N SER A 375 -9.93 -17.26 10.75
CA SER A 375 -9.91 -15.98 10.07
C SER A 375 -10.05 -16.13 8.55
N ASN A 376 -9.76 -17.31 8.00
CA ASN A 376 -9.61 -17.53 6.55
C ASN A 376 -8.87 -16.35 5.88
N THR A 377 -7.81 -15.88 6.54
CA THR A 377 -7.08 -14.67 6.15
C THR A 377 -5.94 -15.08 5.24
N LEU A 378 -5.88 -14.47 4.07
CA LEU A 378 -4.79 -14.62 3.11
C LEU A 378 -3.80 -13.48 3.27
N VAL A 379 -2.54 -13.82 3.56
CA VAL A 379 -1.40 -12.91 3.56
C VAL A 379 -0.46 -13.34 2.46
N SER A 380 -0.40 -12.59 1.36
CA SER A 380 0.38 -13.03 0.20
C SER A 380 1.06 -11.95 -0.61
N ASN A 381 2.15 -12.29 -1.30
CA ASN A 381 2.86 -11.36 -2.17
C ASN A 381 3.24 -10.04 -1.48
N ASN A 382 3.51 -10.02 -0.17
CA ASN A 382 3.95 -8.77 0.47
C ASN A 382 5.47 -8.67 0.43
N PHE A 383 5.98 -7.46 0.14
CA PHE A 383 7.40 -7.12 0.30
C PHE A 383 7.59 -6.43 1.63
N ILE A 384 8.41 -7.05 2.49
CA ILE A 384 8.69 -6.56 3.83
C ILE A 384 10.20 -6.42 3.99
N SER A 385 10.66 -5.20 4.22
CA SER A 385 12.08 -4.92 4.41
C SER A 385 12.32 -3.91 5.52
N LYS A 386 13.57 -3.76 5.94
CA LYS A 386 14.01 -2.66 6.78
C LYS A 386 13.22 -2.48 8.10
N ILE A 387 12.97 -3.58 8.81
CA ILE A 387 12.31 -3.53 10.12
C ILE A 387 13.36 -3.63 11.21
N SER A 388 13.34 -2.71 12.17
CA SER A 388 14.35 -2.65 13.24
C SER A 388 13.78 -2.31 14.60
N SER A 389 14.43 -2.81 15.65
CA SER A 389 14.19 -2.37 17.01
C SER A 389 15.34 -2.71 17.94
N PHE A 390 15.56 -1.85 18.94
CA PHE A 390 16.82 -1.84 19.67
C PHE A 390 16.78 -2.47 21.07
N ALA A 391 15.62 -2.73 21.67
CA ALA A 391 15.55 -3.29 23.03
C ALA A 391 14.76 -4.62 23.14
N ALA A 392 15.36 -5.66 23.71
CA ALA A 392 14.65 -6.85 24.16
C ALA A 392 14.14 -6.66 25.60
N ASN A 393 12.82 -6.64 25.82
CA ASN A 393 12.29 -6.79 27.18
C ASN A 393 12.59 -8.23 27.65
N THR A 394 13.20 -8.35 28.83
CA THR A 394 13.70 -9.59 29.42
C THR A 394 12.62 -10.54 29.95
N SER A 395 11.33 -10.18 29.86
CA SER A 395 10.24 -10.91 30.55
C SER A 395 9.14 -11.52 29.67
N SER A 396 9.18 -11.37 28.33
CA SER A 396 8.29 -12.13 27.41
C SER A 396 8.56 -11.73 25.96
N ALA A 397 8.94 -12.69 25.11
CA ALA A 397 8.64 -12.79 23.68
C ALA A 397 8.40 -11.49 22.85
N ASN A 398 9.27 -10.48 22.93
CA ASN A 398 9.12 -9.26 22.14
C ASN A 398 10.01 -9.34 20.89
N TYR A 399 9.43 -9.90 19.83
CA TYR A 399 10.06 -10.07 18.52
C TYR A 399 10.08 -8.76 17.74
N THR A 400 10.99 -8.67 16.79
CA THR A 400 11.03 -7.59 15.81
C THR A 400 11.12 -8.23 14.44
N GLY A 401 10.32 -7.79 13.48
CA GLY A 401 10.58 -8.18 12.10
C GLY A 401 9.35 -8.26 11.23
N GLY A 402 9.19 -9.40 10.57
CA GLY A 402 8.32 -9.50 9.40
C GLY A 402 6.86 -9.74 9.75
N ILE A 403 6.49 -11.02 9.81
CA ILE A 403 5.11 -11.46 10.01
C ILE A 403 5.01 -12.19 11.35
N LEU A 404 4.15 -11.71 12.23
CA LEU A 404 3.84 -12.28 13.53
C LEU A 404 2.41 -12.83 13.56
N ILE A 405 2.28 -14.12 13.87
CA ILE A 405 1.01 -14.75 14.26
C ILE A 405 0.93 -14.79 15.79
N ASN A 406 0.15 -13.87 16.32
CA ASN A 406 0.00 -13.62 17.76
C ASN A 406 -1.21 -14.34 18.37
N ALA A 407 -2.23 -14.70 17.58
CA ALA A 407 -3.36 -15.52 18.01
C ALA A 407 -4.14 -16.05 16.80
N GLY A 408 -4.98 -17.07 16.98
CA GLY A 408 -6.00 -17.46 15.99
C GLY A 408 -5.71 -18.70 15.17
N THR A 409 -6.58 -18.92 14.17
CA THR A 409 -6.50 -20.03 13.20
C THR A 409 -6.99 -19.57 11.81
N GLY A 410 -6.77 -20.39 10.79
CA GLY A 410 -7.24 -20.14 9.42
C GLY A 410 -6.39 -19.11 8.67
N TYR A 411 -5.08 -19.07 8.93
CA TYR A 411 -4.15 -18.19 8.21
C TYR A 411 -3.51 -18.91 7.05
N LYS A 412 -3.58 -18.30 5.87
CA LYS A 412 -2.85 -18.69 4.66
C LYS A 412 -1.75 -17.67 4.43
N VAL A 413 -0.50 -18.04 4.65
CA VAL A 413 0.67 -17.17 4.51
C VAL A 413 1.49 -17.67 3.34
N TYR A 414 1.34 -17.03 2.18
CA TYR A 414 1.82 -17.54 0.90
C TYR A 414 2.68 -16.54 0.16
N ASN A 415 3.79 -16.96 -0.45
CA ASN A 415 4.47 -16.10 -1.42
C ASN A 415 4.85 -14.71 -0.88
N ASN A 416 5.18 -14.56 0.41
CA ASN A 416 5.68 -13.29 0.94
C ASN A 416 7.20 -13.25 0.84
N SER A 417 7.78 -12.07 0.64
CA SER A 417 9.24 -11.87 0.74
C SER A 417 9.55 -10.95 1.91
N VAL A 418 10.20 -11.51 2.94
CA VAL A 418 10.67 -10.79 4.12
C VAL A 418 12.19 -10.78 4.13
N TYR A 419 12.79 -9.60 4.12
CA TYR A 419 14.24 -9.42 4.12
C TYR A 419 14.68 -8.36 5.13
N LEU A 420 15.31 -8.80 6.22
CA LEU A 420 15.72 -7.95 7.33
C LEU A 420 17.25 -7.78 7.34
N THR A 421 17.73 -6.55 7.16
CA THR A 421 19.16 -6.21 7.09
C THR A 421 19.60 -5.12 8.07
N GLU A 422 18.65 -4.37 8.62
CA GLU A 422 18.90 -3.15 9.39
C GLU A 422 19.59 -3.44 10.73
N THR A 423 20.27 -2.42 11.25
CA THR A 423 20.86 -2.45 12.59
C THR A 423 19.79 -2.77 13.64
N GLN A 424 20.09 -3.69 14.56
CA GLN A 424 19.17 -4.16 15.59
C GLN A 424 19.69 -3.86 17.00
N ASN A 425 20.48 -2.82 17.16
CA ASN A 425 21.00 -2.41 18.46
C ASN A 425 21.15 -0.88 18.52
N ASP A 426 21.11 -0.34 19.74
CA ASP A 426 21.39 1.08 20.03
C ASP A 426 22.80 1.28 20.62
N GLY A 427 23.69 0.29 20.46
CA GLY A 427 25.01 0.23 21.10
C GLY A 427 25.00 -0.28 22.56
N THR A 428 23.84 -0.39 23.21
CA THR A 428 23.70 -0.95 24.58
C THR A 428 22.81 -2.19 24.60
N ASN A 429 21.66 -2.09 23.95
CA ASN A 429 20.62 -3.11 23.89
C ASN A 429 20.65 -3.80 22.52
N LYS A 430 20.26 -5.07 22.51
CA LYS A 430 20.15 -5.89 21.30
C LYS A 430 18.70 -6.29 21.09
N GLY A 431 18.21 -6.13 19.87
CA GLY A 431 16.95 -6.70 19.40
C GLY A 431 17.09 -8.18 19.05
N VAL A 432 15.97 -8.77 18.62
CA VAL A 432 15.89 -10.16 18.14
C VAL A 432 15.09 -10.15 16.83
N PRO A 433 15.74 -9.88 15.69
CA PRO A 433 15.06 -9.87 14.39
C PRO A 433 14.62 -11.28 13.98
N ILE A 434 13.34 -11.40 13.63
CA ILE A 434 12.69 -12.63 13.18
C ILE A 434 11.85 -12.32 11.95
N ALA A 435 12.09 -13.02 10.84
CA ALA A 435 11.32 -12.80 9.61
C ALA A 435 9.88 -13.36 9.72
N PHE A 436 9.68 -14.51 10.38
CA PHE A 436 8.37 -15.06 10.66
C PHE A 436 8.27 -15.62 12.08
N SER A 437 7.24 -15.22 12.83
CA SER A 437 7.05 -15.65 14.21
C SER A 437 5.64 -16.13 14.50
N VAL A 438 5.54 -17.13 15.37
CA VAL A 438 4.27 -17.65 15.90
C VAL A 438 4.44 -17.73 17.42
N ILE A 439 3.48 -17.21 18.19
CA ILE A 439 3.55 -17.32 19.65
C ILE A 439 2.86 -18.57 20.19
N SER A 440 3.17 -18.93 21.44
CA SER A 440 2.68 -20.16 22.09
C SER A 440 1.17 -20.22 22.34
N SER A 441 0.45 -19.10 22.28
CA SER A 441 -1.01 -19.07 22.38
C SER A 441 -1.69 -19.72 21.16
N VAL A 442 -1.00 -19.76 20.02
CA VAL A 442 -1.48 -20.40 18.79
C VAL A 442 -1.31 -21.91 18.92
N SER A 443 -2.42 -22.59 19.20
CA SER A 443 -2.44 -24.02 19.53
C SER A 443 -3.46 -24.84 18.74
N GLY A 444 -4.31 -24.20 17.94
CA GLY A 444 -5.30 -24.89 17.11
C GLY A 444 -4.64 -25.76 16.04
N ALA A 445 -5.09 -27.01 15.90
CA ALA A 445 -4.59 -27.88 14.84
C ALA A 445 -4.93 -27.30 13.45
N GLY A 446 -3.97 -27.28 12.54
CA GLY A 446 -4.15 -26.72 11.20
C GLY A 446 -4.40 -25.21 11.18
N ALA A 447 -4.01 -24.48 12.23
CA ALA A 447 -4.18 -23.03 12.34
C ALA A 447 -3.53 -22.25 11.19
N ILE A 448 -2.41 -22.75 10.67
CA ILE A 448 -1.56 -22.04 9.71
C ILE A 448 -1.32 -22.91 8.49
N ASP A 449 -1.38 -22.31 7.31
CA ASP A 449 -0.86 -22.86 6.07
C ASP A 449 0.27 -21.94 5.58
N LEU A 450 1.50 -22.42 5.57
CA LEU A 450 2.72 -21.62 5.36
C LEU A 450 3.52 -22.17 4.17
N ARG A 451 3.36 -21.57 2.99
CA ARG A 451 4.00 -22.09 1.77
C ARG A 451 4.57 -21.01 0.86
N ASN A 452 5.61 -21.35 0.10
CA ASN A 452 6.22 -20.46 -0.89
C ASN A 452 6.74 -19.12 -0.35
N ASN A 453 7.08 -18.97 0.93
CA ASN A 453 7.57 -17.68 1.46
C ASN A 453 9.10 -17.61 1.46
N ILE A 454 9.65 -16.40 1.34
CA ILE A 454 11.05 -16.09 1.65
C ILE A 454 11.10 -15.42 3.03
N PHE A 455 11.81 -16.03 3.97
CA PHE A 455 12.11 -15.50 5.30
C PHE A 455 13.61 -15.39 5.49
N ALA A 456 14.16 -14.20 5.23
CA ALA A 456 15.60 -13.97 5.26
C ALA A 456 15.97 -12.86 6.26
N VAL A 457 16.88 -13.17 7.17
CA VAL A 457 17.51 -12.20 8.08
C VAL A 457 19.01 -12.20 7.81
N ASN A 458 19.53 -11.10 7.27
CA ASN A 458 20.91 -10.98 6.82
C ASN A 458 21.56 -9.74 7.42
N LEU A 459 21.86 -9.81 8.72
CA LEU A 459 22.48 -8.71 9.45
C LEU A 459 23.98 -8.66 9.23
N ALA A 460 24.54 -7.45 9.16
CA ALA A 460 25.98 -7.22 9.20
C ALA A 460 26.60 -7.54 10.58
N ASP A 461 25.88 -7.28 11.67
CA ASP A 461 26.32 -7.60 13.03
C ASP A 461 25.93 -9.05 13.40
N THR A 462 26.88 -9.97 13.27
CA THR A 462 26.69 -11.39 13.56
C THR A 462 26.61 -11.69 15.07
N THR A 463 26.76 -10.69 15.94
CA THR A 463 26.64 -10.85 17.40
C THR A 463 25.19 -10.69 17.90
N ILE A 464 24.27 -10.34 17.01
CA ILE A 464 22.83 -10.26 17.28
C ILE A 464 22.19 -11.63 16.99
N PRO A 465 21.38 -12.18 17.92
CA PRO A 465 20.60 -13.37 17.64
C PRO A 465 19.55 -13.06 16.56
N ALA A 466 19.66 -13.74 15.43
CA ALA A 466 18.81 -13.56 14.25
C ALA A 466 18.19 -14.90 13.83
N PHE A 467 16.94 -14.87 13.38
CA PHE A 467 16.24 -16.09 13.00
C PHE A 467 15.34 -15.86 11.77
N ALA A 468 15.34 -16.80 10.83
CA ALA A 468 14.32 -16.82 9.79
C ALA A 468 12.94 -17.06 10.42
N MET A 469 12.87 -17.98 11.38
CA MET A 469 11.62 -18.42 12.01
C MET A 469 11.74 -18.58 13.52
N SER A 470 10.67 -18.21 14.25
CA SER A 470 10.53 -18.45 15.69
C SER A 470 9.14 -18.97 16.01
N THR A 471 9.02 -20.25 16.36
CA THR A 471 7.72 -20.93 16.42
C THR A 471 7.60 -21.86 17.63
N PRO A 472 6.39 -22.19 18.13
CA PRO A 472 6.22 -23.25 19.11
C PRO A 472 6.62 -24.61 18.49
N PRO A 473 7.17 -25.55 19.27
CA PRO A 473 7.55 -26.88 18.77
C PRO A 473 6.32 -27.80 18.65
N VAL A 474 5.31 -27.38 17.91
CA VAL A 474 4.01 -28.07 17.80
C VAL A 474 3.66 -28.24 16.32
N ALA A 475 4.07 -29.34 15.72
CA ALA A 475 3.86 -29.62 14.29
C ALA A 475 2.38 -29.51 13.86
N SER A 476 1.45 -29.94 14.72
CA SER A 476 0.02 -29.98 14.41
C SER A 476 -0.62 -28.61 14.17
N ILE A 477 0.02 -27.49 14.56
CA ILE A 477 -0.52 -26.15 14.27
C ILE A 477 -0.47 -25.81 12.77
N TYR A 478 0.37 -26.50 12.02
CA TYR A 478 0.47 -26.34 10.58
C TYR A 478 -0.43 -27.34 9.87
N SER A 479 -1.33 -26.84 9.03
CA SER A 479 -2.05 -27.65 8.05
C SER A 479 -1.12 -28.04 6.91
N ASN A 480 -0.26 -27.11 6.49
CA ASN A 480 0.91 -27.33 5.65
C ASN A 480 2.02 -26.35 6.06
N ILE A 481 3.26 -26.80 5.96
CA ILE A 481 4.46 -25.96 6.05
C ILE A 481 5.47 -26.53 5.06
N ASP A 482 5.63 -25.92 3.88
CA ASP A 482 6.55 -26.44 2.86
C ASP A 482 6.93 -25.40 1.79
N ASN A 483 7.95 -25.70 0.97
CA ASN A 483 8.41 -24.82 -0.11
C ASN A 483 8.76 -23.40 0.38
N ASN A 484 9.28 -23.24 1.59
CA ASN A 484 9.71 -21.94 2.09
C ASN A 484 11.23 -21.80 1.98
N ILE A 485 11.71 -20.61 1.66
CA ILE A 485 13.12 -20.23 1.77
C ILE A 485 13.35 -19.62 3.14
N ALA A 486 14.33 -20.15 3.87
CA ALA A 486 14.73 -19.64 5.17
C ALA A 486 16.23 -19.27 5.16
N TYR A 487 16.57 -18.11 5.72
CA TYR A 487 17.96 -17.70 5.93
C TYR A 487 18.13 -16.87 7.20
N SER A 488 19.23 -17.13 7.91
CA SER A 488 19.71 -16.32 9.01
C SER A 488 21.22 -16.16 8.91
N SER A 489 21.73 -14.95 9.15
CA SER A 489 23.16 -14.71 9.34
C SER A 489 23.66 -15.16 10.72
N GLY A 490 22.76 -15.51 11.65
CA GLY A 490 23.09 -16.09 12.94
C GLY A 490 23.45 -17.59 12.88
N PRO A 491 24.01 -18.16 13.96
CA PRO A 491 24.40 -19.58 14.00
C PRO A 491 23.22 -20.55 13.91
N ALA A 492 22.00 -20.10 14.22
CA ALA A 492 20.77 -20.88 14.09
C ALA A 492 19.90 -20.33 12.95
N LEU A 493 19.22 -21.22 12.23
CA LEU A 493 18.26 -20.87 11.20
C LEU A 493 16.95 -20.37 11.81
N GLY A 494 16.51 -21.02 12.90
CA GLY A 494 15.33 -20.63 13.66
C GLY A 494 15.37 -21.15 15.10
N GLN A 495 14.34 -20.79 15.86
CA GLN A 495 14.23 -21.13 17.29
C GLN A 495 12.84 -21.65 17.67
N THR A 496 12.80 -22.35 18.80
CA THR A 496 11.57 -22.77 19.49
C THR A 496 11.29 -21.86 20.68
N LEU A 497 10.02 -21.50 20.90
CA LEU A 497 9.64 -20.71 22.06
C LEU A 497 9.68 -21.55 23.35
N GLY A 498 10.38 -21.06 24.38
CA GLY A 498 10.38 -21.65 25.74
C GLY A 498 11.53 -22.62 26.07
N GLY A 499 12.51 -22.81 25.20
CA GLY A 499 13.70 -23.66 25.48
C GLY A 499 13.95 -24.75 24.43
N PRO A 500 15.14 -25.39 24.45
CA PRO A 500 15.85 -25.86 23.25
C PRO A 500 15.36 -27.20 22.65
N PRO A 501 15.71 -27.48 21.36
CA PRO A 501 16.75 -26.79 20.57
C PRO A 501 16.26 -25.91 19.41
N ALA A 502 16.97 -24.78 19.24
CA ALA A 502 17.05 -24.05 17.99
C ALA A 502 17.57 -24.97 16.88
N TYR A 503 17.06 -24.79 15.66
CA TYR A 503 17.45 -25.58 14.50
C TYR A 503 18.38 -24.77 13.59
N THR A 504 19.46 -25.39 13.12
CA THR A 504 20.53 -24.74 12.33
C THR A 504 20.35 -24.91 10.82
N ASP A 505 19.50 -25.85 10.41
CA ASP A 505 19.19 -26.20 9.03
C ASP A 505 17.73 -26.64 8.85
N ILE A 506 17.36 -26.94 7.60
CA ILE A 506 16.01 -27.39 7.24
C ILE A 506 15.69 -28.78 7.83
N ALA A 507 16.68 -29.67 7.93
CA ALA A 507 16.48 -31.02 8.46
C ALA A 507 16.07 -30.99 9.94
N GLY A 508 16.74 -30.15 10.74
CA GLY A 508 16.37 -29.89 12.13
C GLY A 508 15.00 -29.23 12.26
N MET A 509 14.69 -28.26 11.39
CA MET A 509 13.36 -27.63 11.35
C MET A 509 12.25 -28.65 11.07
N LYS A 510 12.44 -29.52 10.07
CA LYS A 510 11.54 -30.62 9.74
C LYS A 510 11.37 -31.60 10.90
N GLY A 511 12.46 -31.95 11.59
CA GLY A 511 12.41 -32.83 12.75
C GLY A 511 11.52 -32.31 13.89
N ILE A 512 11.35 -30.99 14.01
CA ILE A 512 10.58 -30.34 15.08
C ILE A 512 9.16 -29.97 14.61
N LEU A 513 9.02 -29.39 13.42
CA LEU A 513 7.77 -28.81 12.93
C LEU A 513 7.00 -29.73 11.98
N GLY A 514 7.61 -30.82 11.51
CA GLY A 514 7.08 -31.59 10.39
C GLY A 514 7.12 -30.80 9.06
N GLY A 515 6.55 -31.39 8.01
CA GLY A 515 6.57 -30.80 6.66
C GLY A 515 7.99 -30.47 6.18
N ASN A 516 8.14 -29.33 5.51
CA ASN A 516 9.40 -28.75 5.04
C ASN A 516 10.22 -29.71 4.16
N ASP A 517 9.53 -30.56 3.39
CA ASP A 517 10.14 -31.53 2.48
C ASP A 517 10.87 -30.86 1.32
N ASN A 518 10.36 -29.71 0.88
CA ASN A 518 10.84 -28.91 -0.24
C ASN A 518 11.27 -27.51 0.18
N SER A 519 11.33 -27.22 1.48
CA SER A 519 11.89 -25.96 2.00
C SER A 519 13.41 -25.91 1.80
N ILE A 520 13.96 -24.70 1.60
CA ILE A 520 15.35 -24.48 1.20
C ILE A 520 16.02 -23.49 2.15
N LYS A 521 17.27 -23.76 2.55
CA LYS A 521 18.13 -22.76 3.18
C LYS A 521 18.95 -22.05 2.10
N ALA A 522 18.57 -20.83 1.75
CA ALA A 522 19.26 -20.01 0.76
C ALA A 522 19.09 -18.52 1.07
N LEU A 523 20.10 -17.70 0.74
CA LEU A 523 20.00 -16.24 0.76
C LEU A 523 19.67 -15.76 -0.66
N PRO A 524 18.43 -15.32 -0.95
CA PRO A 524 18.10 -14.75 -2.25
C PRO A 524 18.90 -13.47 -2.51
N LYS A 525 19.23 -13.23 -3.77
CA LYS A 525 19.74 -11.94 -4.23
C LYS A 525 18.59 -11.09 -4.73
N PHE A 526 18.27 -10.04 -3.98
CA PHE A 526 17.30 -9.04 -4.38
C PHE A 526 17.94 -7.93 -5.22
N VAL A 527 17.14 -7.15 -5.95
CA VAL A 527 17.59 -5.95 -6.65
C VAL A 527 18.23 -4.95 -5.68
N SER A 528 17.65 -4.77 -4.48
CA SER A 528 18.28 -4.02 -3.37
C SER A 528 17.66 -4.40 -2.01
N ASP A 529 18.21 -3.89 -0.91
CA ASP A 529 17.66 -4.09 0.45
C ASP A 529 16.26 -3.47 0.66
N SER A 530 15.76 -2.66 -0.27
CA SER A 530 14.41 -2.07 -0.22
C SER A 530 13.56 -2.41 -1.44
N ASP A 531 14.12 -3.15 -2.40
CA ASP A 531 13.43 -3.59 -3.61
C ASP A 531 13.62 -5.10 -3.70
N LEU A 532 12.60 -5.83 -3.25
CA LEU A 532 12.65 -7.28 -3.05
C LEU A 532 12.22 -8.07 -4.28
N HIS A 533 12.21 -7.45 -5.47
CA HIS A 533 12.28 -8.21 -6.71
C HIS A 533 13.58 -9.03 -6.74
N ILE A 534 13.51 -10.22 -7.33
CA ILE A 534 14.62 -11.14 -7.45
C ILE A 534 15.55 -10.63 -8.55
N ALA A 535 16.83 -10.49 -8.20
CA ALA A 535 17.83 -10.11 -9.19
C ALA A 535 17.99 -11.23 -10.22
N LEU A 536 17.89 -10.88 -11.51
CA LEU A 536 17.96 -11.83 -12.63
C LEU A 536 19.41 -12.24 -12.94
N ASN A 537 20.03 -12.95 -12.01
CA ASN A 537 21.38 -13.49 -12.16
C ASN A 537 21.44 -14.96 -11.71
N THR A 538 22.48 -15.66 -12.14
CA THR A 538 22.64 -17.11 -11.91
C THR A 538 22.79 -17.51 -10.44
N GLU A 539 23.02 -16.57 -9.52
CA GLU A 539 23.07 -16.89 -8.08
C GLU A 539 21.70 -17.27 -7.52
N ASN A 540 20.61 -16.86 -8.19
CA ASN A 540 19.24 -17.24 -7.82
C ASN A 540 18.75 -18.54 -8.50
N SER A 541 19.55 -19.18 -9.36
CA SER A 541 19.17 -20.46 -9.99
C SER A 541 18.80 -21.59 -9.00
N PRO A 542 19.34 -21.66 -7.77
CA PRO A 542 18.92 -22.67 -6.79
C PRO A 542 17.48 -22.51 -6.29
N ILE A 543 16.90 -21.31 -6.37
CA ILE A 543 15.57 -20.98 -5.84
C ILE A 543 14.49 -20.82 -6.92
N ASP A 544 14.92 -20.77 -8.19
CA ASP A 544 14.08 -20.68 -9.39
C ASP A 544 13.18 -21.92 -9.57
N ASN A 545 11.89 -21.69 -9.84
CA ASN A 545 10.87 -22.71 -10.11
C ASN A 545 10.70 -23.74 -8.96
N LYS A 546 10.94 -23.33 -7.69
CA LYS A 546 10.91 -24.23 -6.51
C LYS A 546 9.62 -24.17 -5.68
N GLY A 547 8.66 -23.34 -6.05
CA GLY A 547 7.38 -23.23 -5.36
C GLY A 547 6.39 -24.32 -5.77
N VAL A 548 5.23 -24.30 -5.12
CA VAL A 548 4.07 -25.13 -5.46
C VAL A 548 2.89 -24.26 -5.89
N VAL A 549 2.04 -24.73 -6.81
CA VAL A 549 0.86 -23.97 -7.26
C VAL A 549 -0.14 -23.80 -6.12
N LEU A 550 -0.55 -22.55 -5.87
CA LEU A 550 -1.53 -22.18 -4.85
C LEU A 550 -2.73 -21.51 -5.52
N ALA A 551 -3.90 -22.15 -5.44
CA ALA A 551 -5.11 -21.65 -6.12
C ALA A 551 -5.57 -20.25 -5.66
N ASP A 552 -5.23 -19.87 -4.42
CA ASP A 552 -5.55 -18.55 -3.86
C ASP A 552 -4.60 -17.43 -4.34
N VAL A 553 -3.47 -17.77 -5.00
CA VAL A 553 -2.43 -16.82 -5.43
C VAL A 553 -1.97 -17.15 -6.85
N THR A 554 -2.64 -16.53 -7.83
CA THR A 554 -2.40 -16.78 -9.27
C THR A 554 -1.49 -15.75 -9.94
N THR A 555 -1.23 -14.63 -9.26
CA THR A 555 -0.30 -13.59 -9.71
C THR A 555 0.73 -13.28 -8.63
N ASP A 556 1.80 -12.59 -8.99
CA ASP A 556 2.86 -12.14 -8.09
C ASP A 556 2.63 -10.71 -7.54
N PHE A 557 3.69 -10.06 -7.05
CA PHE A 557 3.68 -8.70 -6.51
C PHE A 557 3.21 -7.66 -7.53
N ASP A 558 3.73 -7.72 -8.77
CA ASP A 558 3.44 -6.78 -9.85
C ASP A 558 2.17 -7.14 -10.64
N GLY A 559 1.60 -8.31 -10.38
CA GLY A 559 0.42 -8.83 -11.08
C GLY A 559 0.76 -9.69 -12.30
N ALA A 560 2.01 -10.07 -12.49
CA ALA A 560 2.39 -11.06 -13.48
C ALA A 560 1.84 -12.45 -13.09
N ALA A 561 1.44 -13.23 -14.08
CA ALA A 561 0.89 -14.56 -13.85
C ALA A 561 2.00 -15.50 -13.35
N ARG A 562 1.70 -16.26 -12.30
CA ARG A 562 2.62 -17.31 -11.81
C ARG A 562 2.60 -18.52 -12.73
N SER A 563 3.73 -19.23 -12.79
CA SER A 563 3.83 -20.51 -13.49
C SER A 563 2.76 -21.48 -12.99
N ALA A 564 1.99 -22.04 -13.93
CA ALA A 564 0.90 -22.97 -13.64
C ALA A 564 1.39 -24.36 -13.18
N THR A 565 2.70 -24.61 -13.19
CA THR A 565 3.31 -25.89 -12.81
C THR A 565 4.43 -25.76 -11.80
N THR A 566 5.20 -24.67 -11.87
CA THR A 566 6.45 -24.49 -11.12
C THR A 566 6.62 -23.02 -10.71
N PRO A 567 5.69 -22.45 -9.93
CA PRO A 567 5.81 -21.05 -9.53
C PRO A 567 7.07 -20.81 -8.67
N ASP A 568 7.50 -19.56 -8.58
CA ASP A 568 8.63 -19.21 -7.72
C ASP A 568 8.23 -19.08 -6.25
N ILE A 569 9.21 -19.34 -5.37
CA ILE A 569 9.10 -19.05 -3.95
C ILE A 569 9.32 -17.55 -3.75
N GLY A 570 8.47 -16.91 -2.95
CA GLY A 570 8.51 -15.47 -2.68
C GLY A 570 7.43 -14.72 -3.44
N ALA A 571 7.44 -13.40 -3.24
CA ALA A 571 6.43 -12.49 -3.77
C ALA A 571 6.62 -12.13 -5.25
N ASP A 572 7.76 -12.46 -5.85
CA ASP A 572 8.12 -12.12 -7.23
C ASP A 572 8.24 -13.39 -8.07
N GLU A 573 7.67 -13.39 -9.28
CA GLU A 573 7.85 -14.45 -10.27
C GLU A 573 8.95 -14.03 -11.24
N PHE A 574 9.96 -14.87 -11.44
CA PHE A 574 11.15 -14.49 -12.21
C PHE A 574 11.58 -15.60 -13.17
N THR A 575 12.46 -15.26 -14.10
CA THR A 575 13.05 -16.23 -15.01
C THR A 575 14.50 -15.86 -15.24
N ILE A 576 15.41 -16.77 -14.90
CA ILE A 576 16.82 -16.58 -15.17
C ILE A 576 17.09 -17.03 -16.60
N GLU A 577 17.42 -16.09 -17.49
CA GLU A 577 17.91 -16.42 -18.82
C GLU A 577 19.28 -17.09 -18.69
N THR A 578 19.30 -18.42 -18.77
CA THR A 578 20.56 -19.15 -18.97
C THR A 578 20.86 -19.15 -20.47
N MET A 579 22.05 -18.68 -20.88
CA MET A 579 22.49 -18.83 -22.26
C MET A 579 22.47 -20.33 -22.61
N ALA A 580 21.51 -20.73 -23.44
CA ALA A 580 21.23 -22.14 -23.68
C ALA A 580 22.40 -22.83 -24.40
N VAL A 581 22.73 -24.04 -23.93
CA VAL A 581 23.61 -25.01 -24.61
C VAL A 581 23.06 -25.41 -26.01
N ASN A 582 21.83 -25.00 -26.35
CA ASN A 582 21.15 -25.28 -27.61
C ASN A 582 21.86 -24.71 -28.86
N ASP A 583 22.65 -23.65 -28.73
CA ASP A 583 23.44 -23.13 -29.86
C ASP A 583 24.55 -24.11 -30.31
N VAL A 584 25.00 -25.00 -29.41
CA VAL A 584 25.98 -26.05 -29.75
C VAL A 584 25.29 -27.27 -30.39
N ALA A 585 24.04 -27.56 -30.02
CA ALA A 585 23.28 -28.69 -30.55
C ALA A 585 22.77 -28.48 -31.98
N ASN A 586 22.59 -27.21 -32.40
CA ASN A 586 22.07 -26.82 -33.73
C ASN A 586 23.13 -26.34 -34.72
N LYS A 587 24.42 -26.61 -34.46
CA LYS A 587 25.48 -26.37 -35.43
C LYS A 587 25.42 -27.46 -36.51
N ALA A 588 25.20 -27.07 -37.77
CA ALA A 588 25.23 -27.99 -38.90
C ALA A 588 26.55 -28.77 -38.87
N LYS A 589 26.51 -30.10 -39.03
CA LYS A 589 27.73 -30.93 -39.01
C LYS A 589 28.46 -30.77 -40.34
N VAL A 590 29.23 -29.69 -40.49
CA VAL A 590 30.09 -29.52 -41.67
C VAL A 590 31.46 -30.12 -41.40
N GLN A 591 31.88 -31.06 -42.24
CA GLN A 591 33.21 -31.66 -42.23
C GLN A 591 33.89 -31.45 -43.57
N VAL A 592 35.20 -31.21 -43.58
CA VAL A 592 35.98 -31.06 -44.82
C VAL A 592 37.03 -32.16 -44.92
N TYR A 593 37.11 -32.84 -46.06
CA TYR A 593 38.08 -33.93 -46.28
C TYR A 593 38.47 -34.08 -47.77
N PRO A 594 39.65 -34.66 -48.06
CA PRO A 594 40.71 -34.94 -47.12
C PRO A 594 41.35 -33.65 -46.61
N ASN A 595 41.76 -33.63 -45.33
CA ASN A 595 42.55 -32.55 -44.75
C ASN A 595 43.71 -33.19 -43.97
N PRO A 596 44.96 -33.18 -44.46
CA PRO A 596 45.46 -32.39 -45.59
C PRO A 596 44.96 -32.81 -46.99
N VAL A 597 44.81 -31.86 -47.91
CA VAL A 597 44.32 -32.04 -49.28
C VAL A 597 45.45 -31.95 -50.30
N ASN A 598 45.42 -32.82 -51.33
CA ASN A 598 46.26 -32.69 -52.51
C ASN A 598 45.55 -31.85 -53.57
N ASP A 599 44.53 -32.38 -54.25
CA ASP A 599 43.97 -31.70 -55.42
C ASP A 599 42.53 -31.23 -55.22
N VAL A 600 41.71 -32.01 -54.53
CA VAL A 600 40.26 -31.79 -54.43
C VAL A 600 39.83 -31.92 -52.97
N LEU A 601 39.17 -30.88 -52.45
CA LEU A 601 38.58 -30.84 -51.12
C LEU A 601 37.07 -31.02 -51.22
N THR A 602 36.52 -31.93 -50.42
CA THR A 602 35.10 -32.22 -50.30
C THR A 602 34.56 -31.68 -48.97
N VAL A 603 33.39 -31.06 -49.02
CA VAL A 603 32.59 -30.60 -47.87
C VAL A 603 31.44 -31.58 -47.69
N SER A 604 31.43 -32.29 -46.56
CA SER A 604 30.33 -33.15 -46.14
C SER A 604 29.44 -32.41 -45.15
N SER A 605 28.15 -32.37 -45.47
CA SER A 605 27.11 -31.83 -44.61
C SER A 605 25.85 -32.66 -44.80
N ASP A 606 25.02 -32.71 -43.76
CA ASP A 606 23.66 -33.23 -43.78
C ASP A 606 22.67 -32.34 -44.55
N GLN A 607 23.09 -31.12 -44.94
CA GLN A 607 22.28 -30.14 -45.64
C GLN A 607 22.97 -29.64 -46.92
N LYS A 608 22.24 -28.93 -47.78
CA LYS A 608 22.75 -28.43 -49.07
C LYS A 608 23.83 -27.35 -48.87
N VAL A 609 25.02 -27.58 -49.43
CA VAL A 609 26.09 -26.59 -49.49
C VAL A 609 25.76 -25.54 -50.56
N ASN A 610 25.54 -24.29 -50.14
CA ASN A 610 25.26 -23.16 -51.02
C ASN A 610 26.54 -22.56 -51.60
N GLN A 611 27.62 -22.50 -50.82
CA GLN A 611 28.87 -21.84 -51.22
C GLN A 611 30.07 -22.41 -50.46
N ILE A 612 31.22 -22.50 -51.15
CA ILE A 612 32.53 -22.79 -50.57
C ILE A 612 33.49 -21.69 -51.02
N SER A 613 34.09 -20.97 -50.07
CA SER A 613 35.05 -19.89 -50.33
C SER A 613 36.38 -20.18 -49.62
N VAL A 614 37.50 -20.06 -50.33
CA VAL A 614 38.85 -20.39 -49.82
C VAL A 614 39.62 -19.09 -49.64
N TYR A 615 40.18 -18.91 -48.45
CA TYR A 615 40.95 -17.74 -48.07
C TYR A 615 42.39 -18.13 -47.74
N ASN A 616 43.34 -17.25 -48.06
CA ASN A 616 44.72 -17.39 -47.58
C ASN A 616 44.83 -16.94 -46.10
N VAL A 617 46.02 -17.11 -45.51
CA VAL A 617 46.29 -16.71 -44.12
C VAL A 617 46.16 -15.21 -43.85
N SER A 618 46.21 -14.38 -44.90
CA SER A 618 46.01 -12.92 -44.82
C SER A 618 44.52 -12.52 -44.96
N GLY A 619 43.60 -13.50 -45.05
CA GLY A 619 42.16 -13.26 -45.18
C GLY A 619 41.71 -12.84 -46.59
N GLN A 620 42.58 -12.94 -47.59
CA GLN A 620 42.20 -12.66 -48.98
C GLN A 620 41.47 -13.86 -49.59
N LEU A 621 40.35 -13.60 -50.27
CA LEU A 621 39.60 -14.60 -51.03
C LEU A 621 40.42 -15.06 -52.24
N ILE A 622 40.70 -16.36 -52.30
CA ILE A 622 41.50 -16.99 -53.35
C ILE A 622 40.61 -17.64 -54.40
N GLN A 623 39.56 -18.34 -53.96
CA GLN A 623 38.68 -19.08 -54.84
C GLN A 623 37.30 -19.23 -54.20
N GLU A 624 36.26 -19.27 -55.03
CA GLU A 624 34.89 -19.50 -54.59
C GLU A 624 34.15 -20.41 -55.58
N ILE A 625 33.27 -21.26 -55.05
CA ILE A 625 32.33 -22.05 -55.84
C ILE A 625 30.96 -22.05 -55.17
N ASN A 626 29.90 -21.92 -55.98
CA ASN A 626 28.51 -21.93 -55.52
C ASN A 626 27.84 -23.25 -55.87
N ASN A 627 26.90 -23.70 -55.03
CA ASN A 627 26.08 -24.90 -55.20
C ASN A 627 26.89 -26.18 -55.49
N SER A 628 28.04 -26.33 -54.83
CA SER A 628 28.92 -27.50 -54.94
C SER A 628 29.36 -27.96 -53.56
N ASN A 629 29.52 -29.27 -53.38
CA ASN A 629 30.12 -29.89 -52.20
C ASN A 629 31.63 -30.17 -52.39
N VAL A 630 32.20 -29.79 -53.52
CA VAL A 630 33.60 -30.05 -53.87
C VAL A 630 34.25 -28.80 -54.43
N ILE A 631 35.50 -28.56 -54.08
CA ILE A 631 36.34 -27.49 -54.63
C ILE A 631 37.73 -28.02 -55.01
N ASN A 632 38.17 -27.69 -56.22
CA ASN A 632 39.49 -28.06 -56.73
C ASN A 632 40.53 -27.01 -56.32
N LEU A 633 41.56 -27.45 -55.60
CA LEU A 633 42.66 -26.65 -55.04
C LEU A 633 44.01 -26.96 -55.70
N THR A 634 44.04 -27.70 -56.82
CA THR A 634 45.28 -28.12 -57.52
C THR A 634 46.18 -26.93 -57.88
N LYS A 635 45.59 -25.76 -58.16
CA LYS A 635 46.30 -24.54 -58.55
C LYS A 635 46.88 -23.76 -57.38
N LEU A 636 46.62 -24.18 -56.14
CA LEU A 636 47.11 -23.53 -54.92
C LEU A 636 48.45 -24.13 -54.50
N SER A 637 49.38 -23.28 -54.08
CA SER A 637 50.64 -23.71 -53.47
C SER A 637 50.41 -24.46 -52.16
N SER A 638 51.36 -25.32 -51.77
CA SER A 638 51.35 -25.99 -50.47
C SER A 638 51.30 -24.97 -49.33
N GLY A 639 50.41 -25.13 -48.36
CA GLY A 639 50.22 -24.15 -47.29
C GLY A 639 48.92 -24.29 -46.52
N VAL A 640 48.70 -23.37 -45.58
CA VAL A 640 47.46 -23.29 -44.77
C VAL A 640 46.46 -22.36 -45.44
N TYR A 641 45.21 -22.81 -45.53
CA TYR A 641 44.08 -22.06 -46.05
C TYR A 641 42.91 -22.13 -45.07
N PHE A 642 42.00 -21.17 -45.16
CA PHE A 642 40.73 -21.19 -44.43
C PHE A 642 39.58 -21.35 -45.43
N VAL A 643 38.73 -22.34 -45.19
CA VAL A 643 37.59 -22.64 -46.06
C VAL A 643 36.32 -22.23 -45.33
N LYS A 644 35.63 -21.23 -45.88
CA LYS A 644 34.29 -20.83 -45.50
C LYS A 644 33.28 -21.68 -46.25
N THR A 645 32.35 -22.29 -45.54
CA THR A 645 31.23 -23.02 -46.12
C THR A 645 29.93 -22.33 -45.72
N VAL A 646 29.03 -22.15 -46.68
CA VAL A 646 27.68 -21.67 -46.44
C VAL A 646 26.71 -22.81 -46.69
N VAL A 647 25.96 -23.19 -45.66
CA VAL A 647 25.00 -24.29 -45.67
C VAL A 647 23.66 -23.76 -45.15
N GLU A 648 22.64 -23.76 -45.99
CA GLU A 648 21.33 -23.12 -45.76
C GLU A 648 21.42 -21.69 -45.20
N GLY A 649 22.35 -20.89 -45.73
CA GLY A 649 22.59 -19.51 -45.30
C GLY A 649 23.39 -19.33 -44.01
N LYS A 650 23.73 -20.43 -43.30
CA LYS A 650 24.65 -20.41 -42.15
C LYS A 650 26.10 -20.59 -42.59
N THR A 651 27.02 -19.84 -41.96
CA THR A 651 28.45 -19.86 -42.30
C THR A 651 29.27 -20.67 -41.30
N GLU A 652 30.16 -21.54 -41.78
CA GLU A 652 31.20 -22.18 -40.98
C GLU A 652 32.60 -21.98 -41.60
N MET A 653 33.64 -21.85 -40.76
CA MET A 653 35.03 -21.67 -41.18
C MET A 653 35.87 -22.85 -40.71
N THR A 654 36.59 -23.49 -41.63
CA THR A 654 37.47 -24.64 -41.32
C THR A 654 38.88 -24.41 -41.84
N LYS A 655 39.89 -24.70 -41.02
CA LYS A 655 41.30 -24.66 -41.42
C LYS A 655 41.65 -25.90 -42.26
N VAL A 656 42.24 -25.68 -43.43
CA VAL A 656 42.65 -26.74 -44.38
C VAL A 656 44.14 -26.62 -44.70
N ILE A 657 44.82 -27.75 -44.80
CA ILE A 657 46.24 -27.85 -45.15
C ILE A 657 46.35 -28.40 -46.58
N LYS A 658 46.85 -27.60 -47.52
CA LYS A 658 47.20 -28.03 -48.89
C LYS A 658 48.62 -28.58 -48.89
N LYS A 659 48.81 -29.80 -49.38
CA LYS A 659 50.12 -30.42 -49.57
C LYS A 659 50.80 -29.99 -50.86
#